data_AF-A0A6A4S568-F1
#
_entry.id   AF-A0A6A4S568-F1
#
_cell.length_a   1.000
_cell.length_b   1.000
_cell.length_c   1.000
_cell.angle_alpha   90.00
_cell.angle_beta   90.00
_cell.angle_gamma   90.00
#
_symmetry.space_group_name_H-M   'P 1'
#
loop_
_entity.id
_entity.type
_entity.pdbx_description
1 polymer ?
#
loop_
_entity_poly.entity_id
_entity_poly.type
_entity_poly.pdbx_seq_one_letter_code
_entity_poly.pdbx_strand_id
1 'polypeptide(L)'
;MLLCLLFVGAFGADHDTTVCEMLGSPGLPLLAKEGDLIIGGAFSIHTQVSNPPLSFTDTPDPLKCSSFNFREFKFAQAMIFAINEINKNPEMLPNVTLGYKIYDNCGAMDILRAALALVSGIEGEVSDDNCTRGETVQAILGHSGSRPTIAFEQVVGRFHIPVVSYFSTCACLSDRAKYPTFFRTIPSDYFQAKALAALVKRFGWQWIGAIQSDNDYGRNGILAFTEEVKKLGVCIAFVGTILRTHTMDKILDVVEMIKQSTVKVILAFIPEGDFYPLMKEVVKQNITGIQWIASEAWITAPRPSTPEIYKAFGGALGFVVQKMAIPNLKPFLTGISPHADPSGTFVRNFWEIMVGCRSVLPGEHTATEATNEMCTGNETLLYSQDMFFNVTQLRVSYNVYKAVYAIAHALHQLVFCQPAHQPAEKPLRPCLNISEIQTKQVTAHLQKVHFRNQFGDNVLFDENGDPPASYDIINWQLRDGQVQHVSLGHFASAANGDYKLSVREEEIVWRTGKMVPSSVCSNVCPVGTRKAQIKGKSTCCFDCAADCTPCPREYWSSERKDACIPKTVEFLTYHEPMGIAITAISYFSSCACLSDRRKYPTFFRVIPNDDYQVKAIAQLLVRFNWTWVGLLRGDHEYGRFAVQGLMRELQGTKVCVAYQEMIPLLYNHQAALEIMQVMRSSSAKVVVVFSAEGEMTPFLRDYMTQNITGIQWVASEAWVTASVFTGSEYYPYLGGTIGFGIRKGQISRLGDYLQTVNPEKYPDNVLVQELWEALYGCSPSPPSGSMMTPCSGLESLLEQHSAYMNTSSPRVAYNVYKAVYAIAHSLHNLLICQPQNGPFGNNSCAQEDNIHPWQLMHYLEKVNFTTPFGDQVSFDENGDALAIYDIMNWIWFPDGRTKVQTVGVVKKSLFKGEELTLHEDKIFWNFDSKQPPRSVCSESCPPGTRMARKKGEAECCFDCIPCSEGKISNKT
;
A
#
# COMPACT_ATOMS: atom_id res chain seq x y z
N MET A 1 -13.84 -45.44 -51.39
CA MET A 1 -15.18 -46.05 -51.22
C MET A 1 -15.75 -45.62 -49.87
N LEU A 2 -16.09 -44.32 -49.73
CA LEU A 2 -16.52 -43.74 -48.45
C LEU A 2 -17.31 -42.43 -48.70
N LEU A 3 -18.19 -42.48 -49.70
CA LEU A 3 -18.92 -41.32 -50.22
C LEU A 3 -20.25 -41.76 -50.84
N CYS A 4 -21.01 -42.58 -50.09
CA CYS A 4 -22.29 -43.15 -50.54
C CYS A 4 -23.21 -43.63 -49.39
N LEU A 5 -23.14 -42.99 -48.22
CA LEU A 5 -24.05 -43.22 -47.07
C LEU A 5 -24.65 -41.89 -46.54
N LEU A 6 -24.86 -40.94 -47.46
CA LEU A 6 -25.96 -39.99 -47.38
C LEU A 6 -27.13 -40.60 -48.19
N PHE A 7 -28.38 -40.37 -47.77
CA PHE A 7 -29.62 -40.99 -48.27
C PHE A 7 -29.80 -42.49 -47.93
N VAL A 8 -30.35 -42.80 -46.75
CA VAL A 8 -31.76 -43.22 -46.55
C VAL A 8 -32.08 -43.05 -45.06
N GLY A 9 -33.02 -42.15 -44.76
CA GLY A 9 -33.43 -41.83 -43.38
C GLY A 9 -34.54 -40.78 -43.31
N ALA A 10 -35.19 -40.49 -44.43
CA ALA A 10 -36.35 -39.60 -44.49
C ALA A 10 -37.62 -40.44 -44.28
N PHE A 11 -37.93 -40.73 -43.02
CA PHE A 11 -39.25 -41.15 -42.56
C PHE A 11 -39.62 -40.29 -41.36
N GLY A 12 -40.85 -39.79 -41.35
CA GLY A 12 -41.27 -38.61 -40.61
C GLY A 12 -40.81 -38.50 -39.15
N ALA A 13 -40.23 -37.35 -38.82
CA ALA A 13 -40.67 -36.64 -37.63
C ALA A 13 -41.81 -35.72 -38.08
N ASP A 14 -42.89 -35.68 -37.31
CA ASP A 14 -43.98 -34.73 -37.50
C ASP A 14 -43.48 -33.29 -37.27
N HIS A 15 -44.36 -32.30 -37.45
CA HIS A 15 -44.07 -30.93 -37.02
C HIS A 15 -44.17 -30.81 -35.48
N ASP A 16 -43.36 -31.58 -34.76
CA ASP A 16 -43.23 -31.49 -33.32
C ASP A 16 -42.74 -30.08 -32.96
N THR A 17 -43.60 -29.33 -32.28
CA THR A 17 -43.21 -28.12 -31.57
C THR A 17 -42.06 -28.44 -30.63
N THR A 18 -40.93 -27.78 -30.77
CA THR A 18 -39.78 -27.94 -29.88
C THR A 18 -40.18 -27.46 -28.48
N VAL A 19 -40.48 -28.42 -27.59
CA VAL A 19 -40.75 -28.19 -26.17
C VAL A 19 -39.44 -28.28 -25.40
N CYS A 20 -39.07 -27.21 -24.72
CA CYS A 20 -38.01 -27.21 -23.73
C CYS A 20 -38.55 -27.68 -22.38
N GLU A 21 -38.10 -28.85 -21.93
CA GLU A 21 -38.41 -29.40 -20.61
C GLU A 21 -37.36 -28.96 -19.56
N MET A 22 -37.80 -28.60 -18.36
CA MET A 22 -36.92 -28.18 -17.26
C MET A 22 -36.21 -29.40 -16.63
N LEU A 23 -34.88 -29.45 -16.77
CA LEU A 23 -34.06 -30.48 -16.13
C LEU A 23 -33.88 -30.23 -14.62
N GLY A 24 -34.78 -30.81 -13.82
CA GLY A 24 -34.75 -30.80 -12.35
C GLY A 24 -36.07 -30.29 -11.75
N SER A 25 -36.11 -30.14 -10.42
CA SER A 25 -37.28 -29.54 -9.77
C SER A 25 -37.23 -28.00 -9.87
N PRO A 26 -38.33 -27.33 -10.25
CA PRO A 26 -38.39 -25.88 -10.25
C PRO A 26 -38.19 -25.36 -8.82
N GLY A 27 -37.35 -24.34 -8.66
CA GLY A 27 -37.28 -23.59 -7.42
C GLY A 27 -38.60 -22.86 -7.22
N LEU A 28 -39.40 -23.27 -6.24
CA LEU A 28 -40.63 -22.55 -5.89
C LEU A 28 -40.28 -21.29 -5.10
N PRO A 29 -40.91 -20.13 -5.39
CA PRO A 29 -40.76 -18.94 -4.58
C PRO A 29 -41.31 -19.18 -3.17
N LEU A 30 -40.61 -18.66 -2.15
CA LEU A 30 -41.03 -18.74 -0.75
C LEU A 30 -42.28 -17.90 -0.47
N LEU A 31 -42.40 -16.75 -1.15
CA LEU A 31 -43.57 -15.88 -1.14
C LEU A 31 -43.83 -15.41 -2.56
N ALA A 32 -45.05 -15.55 -3.05
CA ALA A 32 -45.46 -15.11 -4.38
C ALA A 32 -46.80 -14.37 -4.35
N LYS A 33 -47.02 -13.53 -5.35
CA LYS A 33 -48.31 -12.89 -5.63
C LYS A 33 -48.33 -12.46 -7.09
N GLU A 34 -49.39 -12.83 -7.80
CA GLU A 34 -49.59 -12.45 -9.20
C GLU A 34 -49.83 -10.95 -9.38
N GLY A 35 -49.51 -10.48 -10.58
CA GLY A 35 -49.74 -9.12 -11.07
C GLY A 35 -49.29 -8.99 -12.52
N ASP A 36 -49.69 -7.91 -13.19
CA ASP A 36 -49.36 -7.64 -14.60
C ASP A 36 -47.85 -7.51 -14.85
N LEU A 37 -47.08 -7.13 -13.82
CA LEU A 37 -45.62 -7.05 -13.82
C LEU A 37 -45.06 -7.64 -12.52
N ILE A 38 -44.06 -8.51 -12.61
CA ILE A 38 -43.49 -9.24 -11.47
C ILE A 38 -42.12 -8.66 -11.09
N ILE A 39 -41.96 -8.28 -9.81
CA ILE A 39 -40.66 -7.92 -9.24
C ILE A 39 -40.09 -9.15 -8.51
N GLY A 40 -38.90 -9.57 -8.92
CA GLY A 40 -38.16 -10.64 -8.27
C GLY A 40 -37.58 -10.19 -6.92
N GLY A 41 -37.49 -11.12 -5.96
CA GLY A 41 -36.83 -10.86 -4.67
C GLY A 41 -35.87 -11.99 -4.30
N ALA A 42 -34.66 -11.66 -3.85
CA ALA A 42 -33.69 -12.62 -3.33
C ALA A 42 -33.19 -12.16 -1.95
N PHE A 43 -33.45 -12.95 -0.91
CA PHE A 43 -33.17 -12.62 0.50
C PHE A 43 -32.52 -13.81 1.22
N SER A 44 -31.73 -13.55 2.28
CA SER A 44 -31.20 -14.64 3.14
C SER A 44 -32.07 -14.86 4.36
N ILE A 45 -33.25 -15.42 4.10
CA ILE A 45 -34.28 -15.67 5.11
C ILE A 45 -33.86 -16.80 6.05
N HIS A 46 -33.15 -17.80 5.54
CA HIS A 46 -32.32 -18.71 6.35
C HIS A 46 -30.83 -18.41 6.17
N THR A 47 -30.00 -18.91 7.09
CA THR A 47 -28.55 -18.62 7.12
C THR A 47 -27.64 -19.84 7.31
N GLN A 48 -28.22 -21.01 7.56
CA GLN A 48 -27.52 -22.30 7.59
C GLN A 48 -28.16 -23.25 6.58
N VAL A 49 -27.35 -24.18 6.06
CA VAL A 49 -27.77 -25.24 5.16
C VAL A 49 -27.27 -26.57 5.71
N SER A 50 -28.15 -27.55 5.81
CA SER A 50 -27.78 -28.95 6.00
C SER A 50 -27.70 -29.61 4.63
N ASN A 51 -26.48 -29.98 4.22
CA ASN A 51 -26.28 -30.76 3.00
C ASN A 51 -26.70 -32.22 3.28
N PRO A 52 -27.67 -32.78 2.54
CA PRO A 52 -27.93 -34.21 2.62
C PRO A 52 -26.70 -35.01 2.15
N PRO A 53 -26.45 -36.21 2.69
CA PRO A 53 -25.36 -37.05 2.25
C PRO A 53 -25.55 -37.44 0.78
N LEU A 54 -24.56 -37.09 -0.06
CA LEU A 54 -24.58 -37.41 -1.49
C LEU A 54 -24.13 -38.86 -1.69
N SER A 55 -25.07 -39.77 -1.87
CA SER A 55 -24.78 -41.17 -2.25
C SER A 55 -24.36 -41.30 -3.72
N PHE A 56 -24.78 -40.36 -4.57
CA PHE A 56 -24.68 -40.41 -6.03
C PHE A 56 -25.37 -41.65 -6.67
N THR A 57 -26.24 -42.33 -5.93
CA THR A 57 -27.08 -43.45 -6.40
C THR A 57 -28.47 -43.01 -6.83
N ASP A 58 -28.96 -41.91 -6.23
CA ASP A 58 -30.32 -41.40 -6.36
C ASP A 58 -30.29 -39.87 -6.49
N THR A 59 -31.39 -39.28 -6.95
CA THR A 59 -31.54 -37.82 -6.99
C THR A 59 -31.38 -37.24 -5.58
N PRO A 60 -30.46 -36.28 -5.35
CA PRO A 60 -30.25 -35.73 -4.01
C PRO A 60 -31.50 -35.06 -3.43
N ASP A 61 -31.71 -35.28 -2.13
CA ASP A 61 -32.70 -34.54 -1.33
C ASP A 61 -32.54 -33.02 -1.53
N PRO A 62 -33.65 -32.23 -1.54
CA PRO A 62 -33.56 -30.77 -1.55
C PRO A 62 -32.75 -30.22 -0.36
N LEU A 63 -32.06 -29.10 -0.59
CA LEU A 63 -31.27 -28.43 0.46
C LEU A 63 -32.18 -28.02 1.62
N LYS A 64 -31.87 -28.48 2.84
CA LYS A 64 -32.63 -28.16 4.05
C LYS A 64 -32.02 -26.95 4.73
N CYS A 65 -32.70 -25.82 4.62
CA CYS A 65 -32.24 -24.54 5.17
C CYS A 65 -32.75 -24.32 6.60
N SER A 66 -31.93 -23.67 7.43
CA SER A 66 -32.21 -23.48 8.86
C SER A 66 -31.58 -22.18 9.38
N SER A 67 -31.83 -21.88 10.66
CA SER A 67 -31.42 -20.62 11.32
C SER A 67 -32.07 -19.38 10.68
N PHE A 68 -33.32 -19.15 11.07
CA PHE A 68 -34.22 -18.07 10.63
C PHE A 68 -33.59 -16.68 10.86
N ASN A 69 -33.68 -15.80 9.86
CA ASN A 69 -33.16 -14.44 9.87
C ASN A 69 -34.28 -13.40 9.83
N PHE A 70 -34.73 -12.98 11.01
CA PHE A 70 -35.75 -11.95 11.20
C PHE A 70 -35.44 -10.61 10.50
N ARG A 71 -34.16 -10.28 10.31
CA ARG A 71 -33.75 -9.02 9.65
C ARG A 71 -34.05 -9.07 8.15
N GLU A 72 -33.64 -10.14 7.46
CA GLU A 72 -33.93 -10.34 6.03
C GLU A 72 -35.42 -10.62 5.77
N PHE A 73 -36.10 -11.35 6.66
CA PHE A 73 -37.56 -11.50 6.54
C PHE A 73 -38.28 -10.15 6.64
N LYS A 74 -37.85 -9.25 7.54
CA LYS A 74 -38.39 -7.87 7.61
C LYS A 74 -38.11 -7.08 6.31
N PHE A 75 -37.02 -7.38 5.61
CA PHE A 75 -36.71 -6.76 4.31
C PHE A 75 -37.65 -7.29 3.21
N ALA A 76 -37.88 -8.60 3.13
CA ALA A 76 -38.89 -9.17 2.23
C ALA A 76 -40.29 -8.59 2.50
N GLN A 77 -40.69 -8.45 3.77
CA GLN A 77 -41.95 -7.82 4.15
C GLN A 77 -42.01 -6.32 3.81
N ALA A 78 -40.89 -5.58 3.87
CA ALA A 78 -40.84 -4.18 3.43
C ALA A 78 -40.98 -4.03 1.91
N MET A 79 -40.50 -5.00 1.12
CA MET A 79 -40.74 -5.08 -0.32
C MET A 79 -42.23 -5.31 -0.62
N ILE A 80 -42.85 -6.31 0.02
CA ILE A 80 -44.29 -6.61 -0.13
C ILE A 80 -45.15 -5.40 0.29
N PHE A 81 -44.78 -4.72 1.38
CA PHE A 81 -45.46 -3.51 1.85
C PHE A 81 -45.41 -2.40 0.80
N ALA A 82 -44.22 -2.08 0.26
CA ALA A 82 -44.07 -1.05 -0.76
C ALA A 82 -44.87 -1.36 -2.03
N ILE A 83 -44.86 -2.62 -2.50
CA ILE A 83 -45.68 -3.08 -3.64
C ILE A 83 -47.18 -2.88 -3.35
N ASN A 84 -47.64 -3.22 -2.15
CA ASN A 84 -49.03 -3.03 -1.74
C ASN A 84 -49.44 -1.56 -1.55
N GLU A 85 -48.50 -0.64 -1.29
CA GLU A 85 -48.77 0.81 -1.33
C GLU A 85 -48.86 1.33 -2.77
N ILE A 86 -47.92 0.92 -3.65
CA ILE A 86 -47.90 1.32 -5.05
C ILE A 86 -49.19 0.88 -5.76
N ASN A 87 -49.62 -0.37 -5.59
CA ASN A 87 -50.86 -0.90 -6.16
C ASN A 87 -52.14 -0.22 -5.63
N LYS A 88 -52.05 0.61 -4.59
CA LYS A 88 -53.16 1.43 -4.07
C LYS A 88 -53.06 2.91 -4.46
N ASN A 89 -51.95 3.33 -5.07
CA ASN A 89 -51.70 4.71 -5.45
C ASN A 89 -52.24 4.97 -6.88
N PRO A 90 -53.31 5.78 -7.07
CA PRO A 90 -53.86 6.03 -8.39
C PRO A 90 -52.93 6.84 -9.32
N GLU A 91 -51.89 7.49 -8.77
CA GLU A 91 -50.93 8.28 -9.54
C GLU A 91 -49.72 7.44 -10.04
N MET A 92 -49.55 6.22 -9.53
CA MET A 92 -48.42 5.35 -9.86
C MET A 92 -48.91 4.04 -10.46
N LEU A 93 -48.50 3.78 -11.70
CA LEU A 93 -48.90 2.60 -12.48
C LEU A 93 -50.44 2.40 -12.53
N PRO A 94 -51.24 3.42 -12.91
CA PRO A 94 -52.70 3.30 -12.93
C PRO A 94 -53.16 2.16 -13.86
N ASN A 95 -54.06 1.30 -13.35
CA ASN A 95 -54.55 0.07 -14.00
C ASN A 95 -53.46 -0.97 -14.33
N VAL A 96 -52.31 -0.95 -13.64
CA VAL A 96 -51.25 -1.95 -13.76
C VAL A 96 -50.85 -2.42 -12.36
N THR A 97 -50.92 -3.72 -12.12
CA THR A 97 -50.63 -4.34 -10.82
C THR A 97 -49.21 -4.89 -10.76
N LEU A 98 -48.48 -4.56 -9.70
CA LEU A 98 -47.19 -5.16 -9.38
C LEU A 98 -47.39 -6.43 -8.53
N GLY A 99 -46.94 -7.56 -9.05
CA GLY A 99 -46.76 -8.82 -8.35
C GLY A 99 -45.32 -9.03 -7.85
N TYR A 100 -45.06 -10.15 -7.20
CA TYR A 100 -43.72 -10.53 -6.75
C TYR A 100 -43.49 -12.05 -6.73
N LYS A 101 -42.23 -12.46 -6.92
CA LYS A 101 -41.72 -13.81 -6.66
C LYS A 101 -40.46 -13.70 -5.79
N ILE A 102 -40.53 -14.10 -4.53
CA ILE A 102 -39.47 -13.91 -3.52
C ILE A 102 -38.87 -15.26 -3.15
N TYR A 103 -37.53 -15.35 -3.23
CA TYR A 103 -36.75 -16.55 -2.97
C TYR A 103 -35.86 -16.38 -1.73
N ASP A 104 -35.75 -17.47 -0.95
CA ASP A 104 -34.71 -17.63 0.06
C ASP A 104 -33.48 -18.30 -0.57
N ASN A 105 -32.31 -17.71 -0.38
CA ASN A 105 -31.05 -18.24 -0.90
C ASN A 105 -30.22 -18.99 0.15
N CYS A 106 -30.74 -19.13 1.37
CA CYS A 106 -30.11 -19.82 2.49
C CYS A 106 -28.69 -19.29 2.76
N GLY A 107 -28.60 -17.97 2.96
CA GLY A 107 -27.37 -17.21 3.16
C GLY A 107 -26.68 -16.82 1.85
N ALA A 108 -26.31 -17.83 1.06
CA ALA A 108 -25.69 -17.65 -0.27
C ALA A 108 -25.65 -18.93 -1.11
N MET A 109 -26.04 -20.09 -0.56
CA MET A 109 -25.76 -21.38 -1.18
C MET A 109 -26.71 -21.70 -2.35
N ASP A 110 -27.95 -21.22 -2.30
CA ASP A 110 -28.95 -21.46 -3.35
C ASP A 110 -29.18 -20.22 -4.25
N ILE A 111 -28.24 -19.27 -4.21
CA ILE A 111 -28.31 -17.99 -4.95
C ILE A 111 -28.44 -18.19 -6.47
N LEU A 112 -27.80 -19.22 -7.03
CA LEU A 112 -27.84 -19.52 -8.46
C LEU A 112 -29.16 -20.19 -8.88
N ARG A 113 -29.77 -21.02 -8.03
CA ARG A 113 -31.11 -21.58 -8.29
C ARG A 113 -32.15 -20.46 -8.31
N ALA A 114 -32.10 -19.56 -7.33
CA ALA A 114 -32.95 -18.36 -7.31
C ALA A 114 -32.73 -17.47 -8.53
N ALA A 115 -31.47 -17.28 -8.98
CA ALA A 115 -31.15 -16.52 -10.18
C ALA A 115 -31.78 -17.11 -11.44
N LEU A 116 -31.65 -18.43 -11.62
CA LEU A 116 -32.23 -19.15 -12.76
C LEU A 116 -33.75 -19.09 -12.74
N ALA A 117 -34.40 -19.42 -11.61
CA ALA A 117 -35.87 -19.40 -11.49
C ALA A 117 -36.48 -18.00 -11.73
N LEU A 118 -35.77 -16.92 -11.38
CA LEU A 118 -36.17 -15.54 -11.66
C LEU A 118 -36.02 -15.14 -13.14
N VAL A 119 -35.12 -15.80 -13.88
CA VAL A 119 -34.93 -15.61 -15.33
C VAL A 119 -35.92 -16.46 -16.13
N SER A 120 -36.01 -17.75 -15.83
CA SER A 120 -36.74 -18.75 -16.63
C SER A 120 -38.22 -18.88 -16.30
N GLY A 121 -38.64 -18.54 -15.08
CA GLY A 121 -39.92 -18.99 -14.55
C GLY A 121 -39.85 -20.38 -13.90
N ILE A 122 -41.03 -20.90 -13.55
CA ILE A 122 -41.28 -22.18 -12.88
C ILE A 122 -42.05 -23.19 -13.76
N GLU A 123 -42.54 -22.79 -14.94
CA GLU A 123 -43.17 -23.72 -15.89
C GLU A 123 -42.17 -24.80 -16.37
N GLY A 124 -42.61 -26.07 -16.30
CA GLY A 124 -41.75 -27.23 -16.57
C GLY A 124 -41.60 -27.59 -18.05
N GLU A 125 -42.50 -27.13 -18.90
CA GLU A 125 -42.49 -27.34 -20.36
C GLU A 125 -42.82 -26.02 -21.06
N VAL A 126 -41.95 -25.56 -21.96
CA VAL A 126 -42.11 -24.32 -22.73
C VAL A 126 -41.94 -24.63 -24.21
N SER A 127 -42.97 -24.43 -25.02
CA SER A 127 -42.84 -24.51 -26.49
C SER A 127 -42.16 -23.26 -27.05
N ASP A 128 -41.49 -23.37 -28.21
CA ASP A 128 -40.87 -22.21 -28.88
C ASP A 128 -41.84 -21.01 -29.05
N ASP A 129 -43.12 -21.26 -29.34
CA ASP A 129 -44.16 -20.22 -29.46
C ASP A 129 -44.55 -19.60 -28.10
N ASN A 130 -44.46 -20.34 -27.00
CA ASN A 130 -44.69 -19.86 -25.63
C ASN A 130 -43.40 -19.39 -24.93
N CYS A 131 -42.25 -19.37 -25.60
CA CYS A 131 -40.96 -18.92 -25.03
C CYS A 131 -40.92 -17.40 -24.74
N THR A 132 -42.08 -16.74 -24.67
CA THR A 132 -42.27 -15.31 -24.49
C THR A 132 -42.76 -14.95 -23.08
N ARG A 133 -41.80 -14.50 -22.26
CA ARG A 133 -41.92 -13.38 -21.28
C ARG A 133 -42.86 -13.50 -20.08
N GLY A 134 -43.90 -14.34 -20.08
CA GLY A 134 -44.97 -14.29 -19.08
C GLY A 134 -44.52 -14.42 -17.63
N GLU A 135 -43.50 -15.25 -17.37
CA GLU A 135 -43.02 -15.53 -16.01
C GLU A 135 -41.73 -14.80 -15.60
N THR A 136 -41.01 -14.20 -16.56
CA THR A 136 -39.72 -13.52 -16.31
C THR A 136 -39.94 -12.19 -15.59
N VAL A 137 -39.19 -11.96 -14.52
CA VAL A 137 -39.32 -10.72 -13.73
C VAL A 137 -38.72 -9.51 -14.43
N GLN A 138 -39.34 -8.33 -14.29
CA GLN A 138 -38.88 -7.10 -14.95
C GLN A 138 -37.68 -6.45 -14.27
N ALA A 139 -37.51 -6.70 -12.97
CA ALA A 139 -36.38 -6.28 -12.15
C ALA A 139 -36.28 -7.17 -10.91
N ILE A 140 -35.11 -7.23 -10.28
CA ILE A 140 -34.88 -8.04 -9.07
C ILE A 140 -34.40 -7.15 -7.92
N LEU A 141 -34.99 -7.34 -6.73
CA LEU A 141 -34.51 -6.79 -5.47
C LEU A 141 -33.58 -7.80 -4.79
N GLY A 142 -32.35 -7.36 -4.47
CA GLY A 142 -31.36 -8.19 -3.78
C GLY A 142 -30.03 -8.29 -4.53
N HIS A 143 -29.08 -9.11 -4.06
CA HIS A 143 -29.06 -9.71 -2.73
C HIS A 143 -28.48 -8.73 -1.69
N SER A 144 -28.62 -9.03 -0.40
CA SER A 144 -28.10 -8.17 0.66
C SER A 144 -26.58 -8.28 0.86
N GLY A 145 -25.98 -9.43 0.57
CA GLY A 145 -24.54 -9.66 0.69
C GLY A 145 -23.80 -9.44 -0.63
N SER A 146 -22.73 -8.65 -0.63
CA SER A 146 -21.99 -8.34 -1.86
C SER A 146 -21.45 -9.59 -2.60
N ARG A 147 -20.99 -10.63 -1.88
CA ARG A 147 -20.48 -11.87 -2.50
C ARG A 147 -21.56 -12.68 -3.25
N PRO A 148 -22.71 -13.04 -2.65
CA PRO A 148 -23.81 -13.65 -3.40
C PRO A 148 -24.32 -12.75 -4.54
N THR A 149 -24.38 -11.43 -4.38
CA THR A 149 -24.74 -10.50 -5.47
C THR A 149 -23.79 -10.57 -6.66
N ILE A 150 -22.47 -10.66 -6.44
CA ILE A 150 -21.48 -10.86 -7.52
C ILE A 150 -21.76 -12.16 -8.31
N ALA A 151 -22.08 -13.26 -7.62
CA ALA A 151 -22.42 -14.52 -8.27
C ALA A 151 -23.77 -14.47 -9.00
N PHE A 152 -24.73 -13.72 -8.46
CA PHE A 152 -26.07 -13.53 -9.03
C PHE A 152 -26.03 -12.73 -10.34
N GLU A 153 -25.33 -11.59 -10.36
CA GLU A 153 -25.15 -10.74 -11.55
C GLU A 153 -24.57 -11.49 -12.76
N GLN A 154 -23.66 -12.45 -12.52
CA GLN A 154 -23.04 -13.25 -13.60
C GLN A 154 -24.06 -14.08 -14.40
N VAL A 155 -25.21 -14.39 -13.80
CA VAL A 155 -26.34 -15.06 -14.46
C VAL A 155 -27.32 -14.01 -15.01
N VAL A 156 -27.94 -13.21 -14.13
CA VAL A 156 -29.11 -12.38 -14.51
C VAL A 156 -28.75 -11.19 -15.41
N GLY A 157 -27.52 -10.65 -15.28
CA GLY A 157 -27.07 -9.50 -16.07
C GLY A 157 -26.93 -9.81 -17.56
N ARG A 158 -26.72 -11.08 -17.93
CA ARG A 158 -26.72 -11.53 -19.34
C ARG A 158 -28.08 -11.43 -20.02
N PHE A 159 -29.15 -11.55 -19.24
CA PHE A 159 -30.53 -11.39 -19.68
C PHE A 159 -31.02 -9.92 -19.58
N HIS A 160 -30.09 -9.00 -19.30
CA HIS A 160 -30.34 -7.58 -19.08
C HIS A 160 -31.40 -7.29 -18.00
N ILE A 161 -31.60 -8.20 -17.04
CA ILE A 161 -32.51 -7.97 -15.91
C ILE A 161 -31.80 -7.04 -14.93
N PRO A 162 -32.36 -5.83 -14.66
CA PRO A 162 -31.74 -4.93 -13.69
C PRO A 162 -31.92 -5.45 -12.26
N VAL A 163 -30.85 -5.37 -11.49
CA VAL A 163 -30.82 -5.79 -10.09
C VAL A 163 -30.63 -4.58 -9.21
N VAL A 164 -31.56 -4.32 -8.29
CA VAL A 164 -31.48 -3.20 -7.34
C VAL A 164 -31.25 -3.74 -5.94
N SER A 165 -29.97 -3.75 -5.53
CA SER A 165 -29.57 -4.18 -4.20
C SER A 165 -29.86 -3.10 -3.14
N TYR A 166 -30.40 -3.52 -2.00
CA TYR A 166 -30.68 -2.65 -0.87
C TYR A 166 -29.55 -2.63 0.19
N PHE A 167 -28.52 -3.49 0.07
CA PHE A 167 -27.51 -3.70 1.11
C PHE A 167 -26.11 -4.16 0.65
N SER A 168 -25.92 -4.59 -0.61
CA SER A 168 -24.58 -4.93 -1.14
C SER A 168 -23.75 -3.68 -1.44
N THR A 169 -22.88 -3.30 -0.50
CA THR A 169 -22.11 -2.03 -0.55
C THR A 169 -20.71 -2.13 -1.16
N CYS A 170 -20.21 -3.32 -1.52
CA CYS A 170 -18.83 -3.45 -2.04
C CYS A 170 -18.56 -2.48 -3.19
N ALA A 171 -17.47 -1.71 -3.11
CA ALA A 171 -17.04 -0.81 -4.19
C ALA A 171 -16.76 -1.57 -5.50
N CYS A 172 -16.45 -2.87 -5.41
CA CYS A 172 -16.25 -3.76 -6.54
C CYS A 172 -17.50 -3.92 -7.45
N LEU A 173 -18.71 -3.67 -6.95
CA LEU A 173 -19.96 -3.76 -7.72
C LEU A 173 -20.24 -2.48 -8.56
N SER A 174 -19.52 -1.39 -8.34
CA SER A 174 -19.64 -0.14 -9.12
C SER A 174 -19.04 -0.23 -10.53
N ASP A 175 -18.34 -1.33 -10.85
CA ASP A 175 -17.69 -1.53 -12.16
C ASP A 175 -18.73 -1.84 -13.26
N ARG A 176 -19.17 -0.80 -13.96
CA ARG A 176 -20.14 -0.89 -15.06
C ARG A 176 -19.75 -1.81 -16.22
N ALA A 177 -18.46 -2.05 -16.43
CA ALA A 177 -18.01 -2.96 -17.48
C ALA A 177 -18.23 -4.44 -17.09
N LYS A 178 -18.30 -4.74 -15.78
CA LYS A 178 -18.59 -6.08 -15.25
C LYS A 178 -20.06 -6.25 -14.86
N TYR A 179 -20.69 -5.21 -14.33
CA TYR A 179 -22.05 -5.23 -13.77
C TYR A 179 -22.92 -4.12 -14.40
N PRO A 180 -23.23 -4.22 -15.71
CA PRO A 180 -23.98 -3.19 -16.44
C PRO A 180 -25.46 -3.07 -16.01
N THR A 181 -25.98 -4.09 -15.31
CA THR A 181 -27.36 -4.22 -14.84
C THR A 181 -27.55 -3.91 -13.35
N PHE A 182 -26.45 -3.76 -12.60
CA PHE A 182 -26.48 -3.59 -11.16
C PHE A 182 -26.81 -2.15 -10.74
N PHE A 183 -27.65 -1.99 -9.73
CA PHE A 183 -27.95 -0.71 -9.08
C PHE A 183 -28.06 -0.96 -7.58
N ARG A 184 -27.95 0.09 -6.76
CA ARG A 184 -28.25 -0.02 -5.34
C ARG A 184 -28.80 1.23 -4.70
N THR A 185 -29.62 1.05 -3.67
CA THR A 185 -30.18 2.16 -2.87
C THR A 185 -29.44 2.40 -1.56
N ILE A 186 -28.26 1.80 -1.42
CA ILE A 186 -27.27 2.01 -0.36
C ILE A 186 -25.96 2.54 -0.98
N PRO A 187 -25.22 3.49 -0.36
CA PRO A 187 -23.99 4.02 -0.97
C PRO A 187 -22.81 3.05 -0.92
N SER A 188 -21.87 3.22 -1.85
CA SER A 188 -20.65 2.42 -1.98
C SER A 188 -19.74 2.47 -0.74
N ASP A 189 -19.14 1.32 -0.39
CA ASP A 189 -18.11 1.19 0.64
C ASP A 189 -16.89 2.10 0.36
N TYR A 190 -16.69 2.54 -0.89
CA TYR A 190 -15.72 3.58 -1.23
C TYR A 190 -15.91 4.86 -0.39
N PHE A 191 -17.16 5.27 -0.19
CA PHE A 191 -17.48 6.43 0.64
C PHE A 191 -17.47 6.10 2.14
N GLN A 192 -17.87 4.88 2.54
CA GLN A 192 -17.75 4.46 3.94
C GLN A 192 -16.27 4.38 4.38
N ALA A 193 -15.36 3.88 3.54
CA ALA A 193 -13.93 3.86 3.80
C ALA A 193 -13.37 5.27 4.05
N LYS A 194 -13.75 6.24 3.22
CA LYS A 194 -13.42 7.67 3.43
C LYS A 194 -14.02 8.23 4.71
N ALA A 195 -15.28 7.91 5.03
CA ALA A 195 -15.94 8.35 6.25
C ALA A 195 -15.25 7.79 7.51
N LEU A 196 -14.90 6.50 7.50
CA LEU A 196 -14.13 5.84 8.55
C LEU A 196 -12.73 6.45 8.71
N ALA A 197 -12.03 6.73 7.60
CA ALA A 197 -10.74 7.42 7.62
C ALA A 197 -10.86 8.86 8.16
N ALA A 198 -11.93 9.57 7.82
CA ALA A 198 -12.22 10.90 8.36
C ALA A 198 -12.54 10.87 9.87
N LEU A 199 -13.22 9.83 10.36
CA LEU A 199 -13.47 9.61 11.79
C LEU A 199 -12.17 9.34 12.55
N VAL A 200 -11.32 8.47 11.99
CA VAL A 200 -9.97 8.17 12.48
C VAL A 200 -9.11 9.44 12.57
N LYS A 201 -9.15 10.28 11.52
CA LYS A 201 -8.48 11.59 11.49
C LYS A 201 -9.02 12.52 12.58
N ARG A 202 -10.35 12.58 12.75
CA ARG A 202 -11.03 13.47 13.70
C ARG A 202 -10.63 13.19 15.15
N PHE A 203 -10.47 11.92 15.51
CA PHE A 203 -10.10 11.49 16.87
C PHE A 203 -8.60 11.20 17.07
N GLY A 204 -7.77 11.45 16.05
CA GLY A 204 -6.31 11.35 16.16
C GLY A 204 -5.75 9.94 16.36
N TRP A 205 -6.49 8.89 15.98
CA TRP A 205 -6.02 7.50 16.11
C TRP A 205 -4.95 7.18 15.06
N GLN A 206 -3.79 6.67 15.51
CA GLN A 206 -2.63 6.39 14.64
C GLN A 206 -2.28 4.90 14.57
N TRP A 207 -2.82 4.08 15.48
CA TRP A 207 -2.53 2.66 15.58
C TRP A 207 -3.84 1.87 15.73
N ILE A 208 -4.23 1.15 14.69
CA ILE A 208 -5.55 0.55 14.55
C ILE A 208 -5.42 -0.94 14.24
N GLY A 209 -6.26 -1.77 14.85
CA GLY A 209 -6.46 -3.16 14.44
C GLY A 209 -7.60 -3.25 13.43
N ALA A 210 -7.52 -4.17 12.48
CA ALA A 210 -8.62 -4.43 11.55
C ALA A 210 -9.13 -5.87 11.71
N ILE A 211 -10.44 -6.07 11.54
CA ILE A 211 -11.07 -7.38 11.39
C ILE A 211 -11.95 -7.34 10.14
N GLN A 212 -11.76 -8.29 9.23
CA GLN A 212 -12.54 -8.42 8.00
C GLN A 212 -13.32 -9.74 7.97
N SER A 213 -14.43 -9.76 7.24
CA SER A 213 -14.98 -11.03 6.78
C SER A 213 -14.08 -11.68 5.73
N ASP A 214 -14.01 -13.01 5.69
CA ASP A 214 -13.29 -13.76 4.66
C ASP A 214 -14.08 -13.83 3.32
N ASN A 215 -14.51 -12.67 2.83
CA ASN A 215 -15.28 -12.53 1.61
C ASN A 215 -15.02 -11.18 0.93
N ASP A 216 -15.63 -11.00 -0.23
CA ASP A 216 -15.44 -9.84 -1.11
C ASP A 216 -15.85 -8.52 -0.48
N TYR A 217 -16.82 -8.51 0.45
CA TYR A 217 -17.18 -7.31 1.21
C TYR A 217 -16.09 -6.94 2.23
N GLY A 218 -15.71 -7.89 3.09
CA GLY A 218 -14.74 -7.63 4.16
C GLY A 218 -13.36 -7.26 3.63
N ARG A 219 -12.85 -8.04 2.66
CA ARG A 219 -11.51 -7.85 2.08
C ARG A 219 -11.39 -6.53 1.31
N ASN A 220 -12.36 -6.18 0.44
CA ASN A 220 -12.31 -4.91 -0.30
C ASN A 220 -12.58 -3.70 0.62
N GLY A 221 -13.45 -3.84 1.63
CA GLY A 221 -13.70 -2.78 2.61
C GLY A 221 -12.48 -2.41 3.44
N ILE A 222 -11.75 -3.41 3.98
CA ILE A 222 -10.48 -3.15 4.67
C ILE A 222 -9.39 -2.68 3.70
N LEU A 223 -9.33 -3.15 2.45
CA LEU A 223 -8.38 -2.64 1.46
C LEU A 223 -8.60 -1.14 1.19
N ALA A 224 -9.83 -0.73 0.87
CA ALA A 224 -10.17 0.67 0.63
C ALA A 224 -9.92 1.55 1.87
N PHE A 225 -10.30 1.08 3.07
CA PHE A 225 -9.98 1.77 4.32
C PHE A 225 -8.46 1.91 4.53
N THR A 226 -7.69 0.85 4.26
CA THR A 226 -6.23 0.83 4.38
C THR A 226 -5.57 1.87 3.48
N GLU A 227 -6.05 2.02 2.24
CA GLU A 227 -5.55 3.04 1.31
C GLU A 227 -5.85 4.45 1.80
N GLU A 228 -7.06 4.72 2.31
CA GLU A 228 -7.42 6.04 2.84
C GLU A 228 -6.65 6.39 4.12
N VAL A 229 -6.50 5.47 5.09
CA VAL A 229 -5.79 5.78 6.35
C VAL A 229 -4.27 5.86 6.18
N LYS A 230 -3.68 5.15 5.20
CA LYS A 230 -2.27 5.33 4.84
C LYS A 230 -1.97 6.73 4.32
N LYS A 231 -2.88 7.36 3.55
CA LYS A 231 -2.77 8.77 3.11
C LYS A 231 -2.78 9.74 4.30
N LEU A 232 -3.30 9.32 5.45
CA LEU A 232 -3.36 10.08 6.69
C LEU A 232 -2.19 9.79 7.66
N GLY A 233 -1.23 8.94 7.27
CA GLY A 233 -0.10 8.54 8.12
C GLY A 233 -0.48 7.62 9.28
N VAL A 234 -1.63 6.94 9.18
CA VAL A 234 -2.13 6.00 10.20
C VAL A 234 -1.78 4.56 9.79
N CYS A 235 -1.42 3.74 10.77
CA CYS A 235 -0.95 2.38 10.52
C CYS A 235 -1.91 1.33 11.09
N ILE A 236 -2.06 0.24 10.34
CA ILE A 236 -2.81 -0.95 10.76
C ILE A 236 -1.82 -1.94 11.39
N ALA A 237 -2.07 -2.32 12.63
CA ALA A 237 -1.22 -3.19 13.43
C ALA A 237 -1.34 -4.67 13.05
N PHE A 238 -2.57 -5.10 12.74
CA PHE A 238 -2.92 -6.45 12.34
C PHE A 238 -4.24 -6.45 11.55
N VAL A 239 -4.48 -7.51 10.77
CA VAL A 239 -5.76 -7.77 10.09
C VAL A 239 -6.22 -9.19 10.44
N GLY A 240 -7.18 -9.30 11.35
CA GLY A 240 -7.87 -10.56 11.65
C GLY A 240 -8.90 -10.90 10.57
N THR A 241 -9.05 -12.18 10.23
CA THR A 241 -9.99 -12.63 9.18
C THR A 241 -10.93 -13.70 9.74
N ILE A 242 -12.24 -13.49 9.64
CA ILE A 242 -13.29 -14.34 10.23
C ILE A 242 -14.36 -14.68 9.19
N LEU A 243 -14.97 -15.86 9.30
CA LEU A 243 -16.18 -16.24 8.58
C LEU A 243 -17.06 -17.09 9.50
N ARG A 244 -18.39 -17.03 9.35
CA ARG A 244 -19.31 -17.78 10.24
C ARG A 244 -19.13 -19.30 10.23
N THR A 245 -18.51 -19.83 9.16
CA THR A 245 -18.22 -21.26 8.96
C THR A 245 -16.82 -21.67 9.43
N HIS A 246 -16.04 -20.75 10.01
CA HIS A 246 -14.75 -21.10 10.60
C HIS A 246 -14.93 -21.99 11.85
N THR A 247 -13.97 -22.91 12.04
CA THR A 247 -13.84 -23.68 13.27
C THR A 247 -13.50 -22.76 14.44
N MET A 248 -13.74 -23.24 15.68
CA MET A 248 -13.46 -22.44 16.87
C MET A 248 -11.98 -22.06 16.98
N ASP A 249 -11.06 -22.93 16.54
CA ASP A 249 -9.61 -22.66 16.56
C ASP A 249 -9.26 -21.40 15.77
N LYS A 250 -9.79 -21.25 14.55
CA LYS A 250 -9.62 -20.04 13.73
C LYS A 250 -10.22 -18.78 14.37
N ILE A 251 -11.27 -18.92 15.19
CA ILE A 251 -11.83 -17.79 15.95
C ILE A 251 -10.88 -17.44 17.10
N LEU A 252 -10.32 -18.45 17.78
CA LEU A 252 -9.36 -18.29 18.87
C LEU A 252 -8.03 -17.67 18.40
N ASP A 253 -7.55 -17.98 17.19
CA ASP A 253 -6.39 -17.32 16.58
C ASP A 253 -6.56 -15.80 16.50
N VAL A 254 -7.75 -15.33 16.09
CA VAL A 254 -8.07 -13.89 16.02
C VAL A 254 -8.27 -13.30 17.41
N VAL A 255 -8.83 -14.05 18.36
CA VAL A 255 -8.92 -13.64 19.78
C VAL A 255 -7.53 -13.43 20.38
N GLU A 256 -6.59 -14.33 20.09
CA GLU A 256 -5.22 -14.25 20.60
C GLU A 256 -4.44 -13.10 19.95
N MET A 257 -4.64 -12.88 18.65
CA MET A 257 -4.13 -11.70 17.93
C MET A 257 -4.62 -10.37 18.55
N ILE A 258 -5.88 -10.31 19.00
CA ILE A 258 -6.42 -9.15 19.72
C ILE A 258 -5.74 -9.00 21.09
N LYS A 259 -5.58 -10.08 21.86
CA LYS A 259 -4.98 -10.06 23.22
C LYS A 259 -3.50 -9.66 23.22
N GLN A 260 -2.73 -10.15 22.26
CA GLN A 260 -1.29 -9.87 22.16
C GLN A 260 -1.01 -8.45 21.62
N SER A 261 -2.02 -7.75 21.10
CA SER A 261 -1.87 -6.42 20.53
C SER A 261 -1.97 -5.30 21.58
N THR A 262 -1.17 -4.24 21.38
CA THR A 262 -1.28 -2.99 22.16
C THR A 262 -2.44 -2.09 21.71
N VAL A 263 -3.05 -2.39 20.55
CA VAL A 263 -4.15 -1.63 19.95
C VAL A 263 -5.31 -1.41 20.92
N LYS A 264 -5.86 -0.19 20.93
CA LYS A 264 -7.09 0.16 21.65
C LYS A 264 -8.26 0.50 20.75
N VAL A 265 -8.05 0.69 19.44
CA VAL A 265 -9.09 0.97 18.45
C VAL A 265 -9.09 -0.10 17.36
N ILE A 266 -10.19 -0.83 17.21
CA ILE A 266 -10.32 -1.89 16.19
C ILE A 266 -11.48 -1.58 15.25
N LEU A 267 -11.21 -1.52 13.94
CA LEU A 267 -12.23 -1.50 12.90
C LEU A 267 -12.67 -2.93 12.58
N ALA A 268 -13.95 -3.24 12.76
CA ALA A 268 -14.56 -4.47 12.28
C ALA A 268 -15.40 -4.18 11.03
N PHE A 269 -14.88 -4.54 9.86
CA PHE A 269 -15.54 -4.40 8.54
C PHE A 269 -16.05 -5.77 8.08
N ILE A 270 -17.18 -6.17 8.66
CA ILE A 270 -17.65 -7.56 8.67
C ILE A 270 -19.19 -7.59 8.83
N PRO A 271 -19.92 -8.47 8.11
CA PRO A 271 -21.36 -8.62 8.32
C PRO A 271 -21.66 -9.18 9.71
N GLU A 272 -22.77 -8.76 10.33
CA GLU A 272 -23.16 -9.20 11.68
C GLU A 272 -23.15 -10.72 11.85
N GLY A 273 -23.70 -11.48 10.89
CA GLY A 273 -23.71 -12.95 10.95
C GLY A 273 -22.33 -13.61 10.93
N ASP A 274 -21.32 -12.94 10.35
CA ASP A 274 -19.93 -13.43 10.35
C ASP A 274 -19.19 -12.99 11.61
N PHE A 275 -19.51 -11.82 12.16
CA PHE A 275 -18.85 -11.27 13.35
C PHE A 275 -19.34 -11.87 14.66
N TYR A 276 -20.64 -12.18 14.75
CA TYR A 276 -21.31 -12.60 15.98
C TYR A 276 -20.64 -13.79 16.72
N PRO A 277 -20.10 -14.84 16.04
CA PRO A 277 -19.31 -15.88 16.71
C PRO A 277 -18.10 -15.33 17.47
N LEU A 278 -17.33 -14.42 16.87
CA LEU A 278 -16.19 -13.76 17.51
C LEU A 278 -16.66 -12.84 18.65
N MET A 279 -17.75 -12.08 18.47
CA MET A 279 -18.29 -11.20 19.52
C MET A 279 -18.62 -11.97 20.80
N LYS A 280 -19.23 -13.16 20.67
CA LYS A 280 -19.51 -14.03 21.82
C LYS A 280 -18.23 -14.52 22.51
N GLU A 281 -17.22 -14.93 21.76
CA GLU A 281 -15.97 -15.42 22.35
C GLU A 281 -15.17 -14.30 23.03
N VAL A 282 -15.13 -13.09 22.45
CA VAL A 282 -14.57 -11.87 23.06
C VAL A 282 -15.22 -11.57 24.41
N VAL A 283 -16.55 -11.67 24.49
CA VAL A 283 -17.31 -11.43 25.75
C VAL A 283 -17.08 -12.56 26.75
N LYS A 284 -17.13 -13.82 26.31
CA LYS A 284 -16.88 -15.02 27.14
C LYS A 284 -15.49 -15.00 27.78
N GLN A 285 -14.50 -14.47 27.07
CA GLN A 285 -13.13 -14.31 27.58
C GLN A 285 -12.89 -12.97 28.30
N ASN A 286 -13.94 -12.19 28.59
CA ASN A 286 -13.90 -10.90 29.27
C ASN A 286 -12.93 -9.87 28.66
N ILE A 287 -12.75 -9.90 27.33
CA ILE A 287 -11.87 -8.97 26.63
C ILE A 287 -12.56 -7.62 26.55
N THR A 288 -11.94 -6.61 27.16
CA THR A 288 -12.49 -5.25 27.32
C THR A 288 -11.42 -4.19 27.09
N GLY A 289 -11.80 -2.91 27.10
CA GLY A 289 -10.86 -1.79 26.88
C GLY A 289 -10.56 -1.51 25.40
N ILE A 290 -11.28 -2.16 24.47
CA ILE A 290 -11.24 -1.90 23.04
C ILE A 290 -12.37 -0.93 22.68
N GLN A 291 -12.02 0.11 21.94
CA GLN A 291 -12.94 0.97 21.23
C GLN A 291 -13.20 0.38 19.84
N TRP A 292 -14.41 -0.11 19.64
CA TRP A 292 -14.80 -0.68 18.35
C TRP A 292 -15.25 0.41 17.38
N ILE A 293 -14.73 0.35 16.16
CA ILE A 293 -15.27 1.04 14.99
C ILE A 293 -15.99 -0.01 14.13
N ALA A 294 -17.16 0.33 13.63
CA ALA A 294 -18.06 -0.58 12.94
C ALA A 294 -18.32 -0.14 11.51
N SER A 295 -18.33 -1.11 10.59
CA SER A 295 -18.98 -0.93 9.28
C SER A 295 -20.51 -0.88 9.43
N GLU A 296 -21.17 -0.42 8.37
CA GLU A 296 -22.64 -0.28 8.31
C GLU A 296 -23.35 -1.59 8.68
N ALA A 297 -22.78 -2.73 8.22
CA ALA A 297 -23.45 -4.01 8.24
C ALA A 297 -23.88 -4.52 9.64
N TRP A 298 -23.20 -4.08 10.70
CA TRP A 298 -23.45 -4.53 12.08
C TRP A 298 -23.74 -3.43 13.12
N ILE A 299 -23.40 -2.15 12.86
CA ILE A 299 -23.53 -1.08 13.87
C ILE A 299 -24.96 -0.82 14.37
N THR A 300 -25.99 -1.14 13.59
CA THR A 300 -27.40 -1.09 14.06
C THR A 300 -28.08 -2.46 14.03
N ALA A 301 -27.33 -3.56 14.07
CA ALA A 301 -27.91 -4.88 14.09
C ALA A 301 -28.50 -5.22 15.48
N PRO A 302 -29.75 -5.72 15.57
CA PRO A 302 -30.40 -5.95 16.86
C PRO A 302 -29.78 -7.13 17.64
N ARG A 303 -29.36 -8.21 16.95
CA ARG A 303 -28.82 -9.43 17.58
C ARG A 303 -27.61 -9.19 18.51
N PRO A 304 -26.59 -8.38 18.14
CA PRO A 304 -25.50 -8.05 19.04
C PRO A 304 -25.80 -6.85 19.96
N SER A 305 -26.95 -6.18 19.85
CA SER A 305 -27.30 -5.01 20.65
C SER A 305 -27.87 -5.37 22.03
N THR A 306 -27.20 -6.27 22.76
CA THR A 306 -27.63 -6.74 24.08
C THR A 306 -26.74 -6.20 25.20
N PRO A 307 -27.22 -6.08 26.45
CA PRO A 307 -26.40 -5.66 27.60
C PRO A 307 -25.22 -6.60 27.86
N GLU A 308 -25.33 -7.87 27.46
CA GLU A 308 -24.25 -8.84 27.53
C GLU A 308 -23.11 -8.50 26.56
N ILE A 309 -23.41 -8.29 25.28
CA ILE A 309 -22.41 -7.92 24.27
C ILE A 309 -21.83 -6.52 24.55
N TYR A 310 -22.65 -5.62 25.08
CA TYR A 310 -22.21 -4.28 25.53
C TYR A 310 -21.07 -4.34 26.57
N LYS A 311 -20.94 -5.43 27.35
CA LYS A 311 -19.83 -5.60 28.30
C LYS A 311 -18.46 -5.47 27.63
N ALA A 312 -18.31 -5.90 26.37
CA ALA A 312 -17.08 -5.75 25.58
C ALA A 312 -17.18 -4.69 24.47
N PHE A 313 -18.36 -4.54 23.85
CA PHE A 313 -18.58 -3.69 22.66
C PHE A 313 -19.25 -2.34 22.95
N GLY A 314 -19.60 -2.05 24.21
CA GLY A 314 -20.21 -0.78 24.59
C GLY A 314 -19.34 0.43 24.25
N GLY A 315 -19.97 1.49 23.75
CA GLY A 315 -19.30 2.65 23.17
C GLY A 315 -18.90 2.50 21.70
N ALA A 316 -19.19 1.38 21.03
CA ALA A 316 -18.91 1.20 19.59
C ALA A 316 -19.40 2.39 18.74
N LEU A 317 -18.62 2.78 17.74
CA LEU A 317 -18.90 3.89 16.82
C LEU A 317 -18.94 3.40 15.38
N GLY A 318 -19.83 3.91 14.55
CA GLY A 318 -19.84 3.58 13.12
C GLY A 318 -20.75 4.47 12.29
N PHE A 319 -20.70 4.28 10.98
CA PHE A 319 -21.54 5.00 10.02
C PHE A 319 -22.68 4.10 9.55
N VAL A 320 -23.88 4.67 9.42
CA VAL A 320 -25.05 3.95 8.92
C VAL A 320 -25.92 4.86 8.05
N VAL A 321 -26.64 4.32 7.08
CA VAL A 321 -27.59 5.12 6.27
C VAL A 321 -28.71 5.71 7.13
N GLN A 322 -29.28 6.84 6.70
CA GLN A 322 -30.35 7.56 7.39
C GLN A 322 -31.51 6.63 7.81
N LYS A 323 -32.05 6.86 9.02
CA LYS A 323 -33.29 6.19 9.48
C LYS A 323 -34.52 6.94 8.99
N MET A 324 -35.56 6.16 8.68
CA MET A 324 -36.89 6.65 8.35
C MET A 324 -37.95 5.95 9.21
N ALA A 325 -39.09 6.60 9.39
CA ALA A 325 -40.30 5.98 9.91
C ALA A 325 -41.26 5.76 8.74
N ILE A 326 -41.51 4.49 8.39
CA ILE A 326 -42.46 4.12 7.33
C ILE A 326 -43.85 3.99 7.99
N PRO A 327 -44.84 4.86 7.66
CA PRO A 327 -46.19 4.78 8.21
C PRO A 327 -46.82 3.42 7.94
N ASN A 328 -47.73 2.98 8.82
CA ASN A 328 -48.50 1.74 8.67
C ASN A 328 -47.71 0.42 8.60
N LEU A 329 -46.37 0.44 8.53
CA LEU A 329 -45.57 -0.79 8.48
C LEU A 329 -45.68 -1.62 9.77
N LYS A 330 -45.79 -1.02 10.97
CA LYS A 330 -46.00 -1.81 12.20
C LYS A 330 -47.31 -2.60 12.16
N PRO A 331 -48.50 -1.98 11.94
CA PRO A 331 -49.74 -2.71 11.74
C PRO A 331 -49.64 -3.85 10.72
N PHE A 332 -48.98 -3.59 9.57
CA PHE A 332 -48.75 -4.60 8.55
C PHE A 332 -47.91 -5.79 9.06
N LEU A 333 -46.76 -5.54 9.68
CA LEU A 333 -45.91 -6.59 10.26
C LEU A 333 -46.62 -7.37 11.37
N THR A 334 -47.39 -6.71 12.23
CA THR A 334 -48.15 -7.37 13.31
C THR A 334 -49.35 -8.17 12.82
N GLY A 335 -49.75 -8.00 11.55
CA GLY A 335 -50.82 -8.77 10.89
C GLY A 335 -50.35 -10.06 10.21
N ILE A 336 -49.05 -10.35 10.18
CA ILE A 336 -48.50 -11.59 9.62
C ILE A 336 -48.96 -12.77 10.49
N SER A 337 -49.86 -13.61 9.97
CA SER A 337 -50.42 -14.77 10.67
C SER A 337 -50.61 -15.96 9.72
N PRO A 338 -50.31 -17.21 10.14
CA PRO A 338 -50.54 -18.41 9.32
C PRO A 338 -52.04 -18.68 9.05
N HIS A 339 -52.95 -18.01 9.77
CA HIS A 339 -54.39 -18.07 9.52
C HIS A 339 -54.85 -17.04 8.47
N ALA A 340 -54.08 -15.97 8.24
CA ALA A 340 -54.34 -14.98 7.21
C ALA A 340 -53.74 -15.37 5.84
N ASP A 341 -52.62 -16.10 5.86
CA ASP A 341 -52.02 -16.73 4.69
C ASP A 341 -51.65 -18.20 5.01
N PRO A 342 -52.60 -19.15 4.84
CA PRO A 342 -52.35 -20.56 5.07
C PRO A 342 -51.50 -21.24 3.98
N SER A 343 -51.17 -20.53 2.89
CA SER A 343 -50.26 -21.04 1.85
C SER A 343 -48.78 -20.83 2.21
N GLY A 344 -48.49 -19.82 3.04
CA GLY A 344 -47.17 -19.52 3.56
C GLY A 344 -46.66 -20.55 4.58
N THR A 345 -46.17 -21.70 4.11
CA THR A 345 -45.53 -22.75 4.94
C THR A 345 -44.42 -22.22 5.86
N PHE A 346 -43.81 -21.10 5.50
CA PHE A 346 -42.79 -20.41 6.29
C PHE A 346 -43.34 -19.39 7.30
N VAL A 347 -44.54 -18.84 7.07
CA VAL A 347 -45.25 -17.99 8.05
C VAL A 347 -45.55 -18.78 9.31
N ARG A 348 -45.80 -20.09 9.18
CA ARG A 348 -45.82 -21.06 10.29
C ARG A 348 -44.53 -20.97 11.12
N ASN A 349 -43.36 -21.24 10.53
CA ASN A 349 -42.08 -21.21 11.25
C ASN A 349 -41.82 -19.86 11.95
N PHE A 350 -42.16 -18.74 11.31
CA PHE A 350 -42.11 -17.42 11.93
C PHE A 350 -43.02 -17.33 13.16
N TRP A 351 -44.29 -17.68 13.02
CA TRP A 351 -45.29 -17.60 14.09
C TRP A 351 -44.94 -18.54 15.26
N GLU A 352 -44.46 -19.75 14.98
CA GLU A 352 -44.02 -20.72 15.99
C GLU A 352 -42.86 -20.18 16.83
N ILE A 353 -41.90 -19.45 16.25
CA ILE A 353 -40.81 -18.81 17.01
C ILE A 353 -41.29 -17.57 17.78
N MET A 354 -42.19 -16.76 17.20
CA MET A 354 -42.61 -15.48 17.79
C MET A 354 -43.68 -15.60 18.87
N VAL A 355 -44.48 -16.68 18.84
CA VAL A 355 -45.58 -16.94 19.78
C VAL A 355 -45.28 -18.13 20.70
N GLY A 356 -44.38 -19.04 20.32
CA GLY A 356 -43.97 -20.19 21.13
C GLY A 356 -44.89 -21.41 21.05
N CYS A 357 -45.96 -21.34 20.24
CA CYS A 357 -46.93 -22.42 20.04
C CYS A 357 -46.87 -22.98 18.60
N ARG A 358 -47.25 -24.25 18.40
CA ARG A 358 -47.35 -24.88 17.09
C ARG A 358 -48.69 -24.56 16.43
N SER A 359 -48.70 -24.03 15.21
CA SER A 359 -49.93 -23.83 14.44
C SER A 359 -50.37 -25.12 13.77
N VAL A 360 -51.68 -25.42 13.79
CA VAL A 360 -52.28 -26.56 13.08
C VAL A 360 -53.04 -26.03 11.86
N LEU A 361 -52.68 -26.52 10.67
CA LEU A 361 -53.36 -26.17 9.43
C LEU A 361 -54.59 -27.07 9.21
N PRO A 362 -55.63 -26.63 8.48
CA PRO A 362 -56.80 -27.46 8.19
C PRO A 362 -56.40 -28.74 7.44
N GLY A 363 -56.46 -29.89 8.13
CA GLY A 363 -56.15 -31.21 7.56
C GLY A 363 -54.92 -31.94 8.12
N GLU A 364 -54.10 -31.32 8.98
CA GLU A 364 -53.02 -32.04 9.68
C GLU A 364 -53.57 -32.86 10.87
N HIS A 365 -53.29 -34.17 10.90
CA HIS A 365 -53.59 -35.01 12.06
C HIS A 365 -52.51 -34.89 13.16
N THR A 366 -52.95 -34.91 14.42
CA THR A 366 -52.10 -34.76 15.61
C THR A 366 -51.23 -36.00 15.84
N ALA A 367 -49.97 -35.94 15.39
CA ALA A 367 -48.94 -36.91 15.79
C ALA A 367 -48.43 -36.57 17.22
N THR A 368 -48.62 -37.50 18.14
CA THR A 368 -48.21 -37.40 19.55
C THR A 368 -46.70 -37.66 19.71
N GLU A 369 -45.87 -36.61 19.74
CA GLU A 369 -44.51 -36.63 20.36
C GLU A 369 -43.77 -35.26 20.32
N ALA A 370 -44.46 -34.14 20.57
CA ALA A 370 -43.81 -32.81 20.68
C ALA A 370 -44.24 -32.05 21.93
N THR A 371 -43.27 -31.47 22.64
CA THR A 371 -43.43 -30.78 23.94
C THR A 371 -43.95 -29.33 23.86
N ASN A 372 -44.42 -28.89 22.69
CA ASN A 372 -44.81 -27.49 22.47
C ASN A 372 -46.33 -27.34 22.49
N GLU A 373 -46.82 -26.29 23.14
CA GLU A 373 -48.25 -25.95 23.20
C GLU A 373 -48.80 -25.64 21.79
N MET A 374 -50.10 -25.85 21.55
CA MET A 374 -50.72 -25.58 20.24
C MET A 374 -51.37 -24.20 20.21
N CYS A 375 -51.25 -23.50 19.08
CA CYS A 375 -51.86 -22.18 18.91
C CYS A 375 -53.39 -22.28 18.80
N THR A 376 -54.08 -21.33 19.43
CA THR A 376 -55.54 -21.18 19.40
C THR A 376 -56.03 -20.37 18.21
N GLY A 377 -55.15 -19.59 17.56
CA GLY A 377 -55.49 -18.67 16.48
C GLY A 377 -55.96 -17.29 16.96
N ASN A 378 -56.12 -17.10 18.28
CA ASN A 378 -56.48 -15.83 18.90
C ASN A 378 -55.27 -15.01 19.37
N GLU A 379 -54.04 -15.51 19.19
CA GLU A 379 -52.82 -14.84 19.61
C GLU A 379 -52.57 -13.57 18.77
N THR A 380 -52.08 -12.50 19.41
CA THR A 380 -51.85 -11.21 18.74
C THR A 380 -50.43 -10.71 18.95
N LEU A 381 -49.80 -10.28 17.85
CA LEU A 381 -48.45 -9.71 17.85
C LEU A 381 -48.47 -8.18 18.00
N LEU A 382 -49.65 -7.56 18.09
CA LEU A 382 -49.84 -6.09 18.15
C LEU A 382 -49.05 -5.42 19.30
N TYR A 383 -48.98 -6.09 20.44
CA TYR A 383 -48.29 -5.66 21.66
C TYR A 383 -46.91 -6.30 21.86
N SER A 384 -46.43 -7.09 20.89
CA SER A 384 -45.11 -7.72 20.99
C SER A 384 -44.01 -6.65 21.08
N GLN A 385 -43.09 -6.87 22.02
CA GLN A 385 -41.92 -6.01 22.24
C GLN A 385 -40.70 -6.45 21.41
N ASP A 386 -40.85 -7.48 20.57
CA ASP A 386 -39.73 -7.99 19.77
C ASP A 386 -39.20 -6.96 18.76
N MET A 387 -37.88 -6.96 18.55
CA MET A 387 -37.18 -6.05 17.65
C MET A 387 -37.59 -6.21 16.17
N PHE A 388 -38.27 -7.29 15.80
CA PHE A 388 -38.94 -7.45 14.52
C PHE A 388 -40.09 -6.45 14.32
N PHE A 389 -40.94 -6.20 15.31
CA PHE A 389 -42.04 -5.23 15.20
C PHE A 389 -41.63 -3.78 15.49
N ASN A 390 -40.39 -3.58 15.94
CA ASN A 390 -39.85 -2.23 16.09
C ASN A 390 -39.58 -1.59 14.71
N VAL A 391 -40.38 -0.56 14.40
CA VAL A 391 -40.31 0.26 13.17
C VAL A 391 -39.79 1.69 13.42
N THR A 392 -39.29 1.99 14.62
CA THR A 392 -38.87 3.35 15.00
C THR A 392 -37.55 3.79 14.36
N GLN A 393 -36.75 2.85 13.86
CA GLN A 393 -35.42 3.10 13.28
C GLN A 393 -35.17 2.25 12.02
N LEU A 394 -36.04 2.35 11.02
CA LEU A 394 -35.88 1.61 9.76
C LEU A 394 -34.79 2.25 8.90
N ARG A 395 -33.75 1.49 8.55
CA ARG A 395 -32.62 1.95 7.72
C ARG A 395 -32.57 1.15 6.42
N VAL A 396 -32.14 -0.10 6.50
CA VAL A 396 -32.11 -1.03 5.35
C VAL A 396 -33.50 -1.32 4.79
N SER A 397 -34.52 -1.50 5.63
CA SER A 397 -35.93 -1.62 5.17
C SER A 397 -36.41 -0.39 4.39
N TYR A 398 -35.83 0.79 4.63
CA TYR A 398 -36.11 1.99 3.86
C TYR A 398 -35.31 2.03 2.54
N ASN A 399 -34.11 1.45 2.49
CA ASN A 399 -33.42 1.20 1.21
C ASN A 399 -34.17 0.19 0.33
N VAL A 400 -34.74 -0.88 0.91
CA VAL A 400 -35.66 -1.81 0.23
C VAL A 400 -36.85 -1.04 -0.36
N TYR A 401 -37.50 -0.22 0.48
CA TYR A 401 -38.62 0.63 0.06
C TYR A 401 -38.25 1.54 -1.13
N LYS A 402 -37.13 2.27 -1.03
CA LYS A 402 -36.60 3.09 -2.14
C LYS A 402 -36.31 2.27 -3.40
N ALA A 403 -35.85 1.02 -3.27
CA ALA A 403 -35.52 0.17 -4.41
C ALA A 403 -36.78 -0.24 -5.18
N VAL A 404 -37.84 -0.65 -4.48
CA VAL A 404 -39.15 -0.95 -5.09
C VAL A 404 -39.71 0.30 -5.78
N TYR A 405 -39.69 1.46 -5.13
CA TYR A 405 -40.16 2.71 -5.73
C TYR A 405 -39.31 3.12 -6.95
N ALA A 406 -37.99 2.95 -6.93
CA ALA A 406 -37.14 3.23 -8.09
C ALA A 406 -37.50 2.35 -9.30
N ILE A 407 -37.77 1.05 -9.08
CA ILE A 407 -38.28 0.14 -10.11
C ILE A 407 -39.65 0.60 -10.61
N ALA A 408 -40.58 0.92 -9.71
CA ALA A 408 -41.92 1.37 -10.08
C ALA A 408 -41.92 2.70 -10.86
N HIS A 409 -41.06 3.65 -10.51
CA HIS A 409 -40.86 4.89 -11.28
C HIS A 409 -40.26 4.62 -12.66
N ALA A 410 -39.29 3.70 -12.79
CA ALA A 410 -38.74 3.29 -14.08
C ALA A 410 -39.79 2.61 -14.97
N LEU A 411 -40.56 1.68 -14.41
CA LEU A 411 -41.67 1.01 -15.11
C LEU A 411 -42.78 2.01 -15.49
N HIS A 412 -43.13 2.95 -14.63
CA HIS A 412 -44.13 3.98 -14.94
C HIS A 412 -43.67 4.87 -16.09
N GLN A 413 -42.41 5.32 -16.07
CA GLN A 413 -41.86 6.12 -17.17
C GLN A 413 -41.76 5.32 -18.47
N LEU A 414 -41.54 4.01 -18.42
CA LEU A 414 -41.51 3.13 -19.59
C LEU A 414 -42.91 2.86 -20.15
N VAL A 415 -43.91 2.60 -19.30
CA VAL A 415 -45.29 2.30 -19.72
C VAL A 415 -46.03 3.54 -20.19
N PHE A 416 -45.87 4.68 -19.52
CA PHE A 416 -46.65 5.91 -19.77
C PHE A 416 -45.88 7.02 -20.49
N CYS A 417 -44.57 6.84 -20.74
CA CYS A 417 -43.68 7.84 -21.36
C CYS A 417 -43.61 9.18 -20.59
N GLN A 418 -44.06 9.21 -19.33
CA GLN A 418 -44.18 10.41 -18.49
C GLN A 418 -43.69 10.09 -17.06
N PRO A 419 -43.12 11.05 -16.33
CA PRO A 419 -42.84 10.89 -14.90
C PRO A 419 -44.13 10.86 -14.07
N ALA A 420 -44.15 10.03 -13.03
CA ALA A 420 -45.21 10.08 -12.02
C ALA A 420 -45.25 11.47 -11.34
N HIS A 421 -46.45 11.91 -10.95
CA HIS A 421 -46.75 13.21 -10.35
C HIS A 421 -46.58 14.45 -11.26
N GLN A 422 -46.49 14.32 -12.58
CA GLN A 422 -46.81 15.43 -13.47
C GLN A 422 -48.34 15.60 -13.57
N PRO A 423 -48.90 16.83 -13.47
CA PRO A 423 -50.33 17.05 -13.59
C PRO A 423 -50.78 16.83 -15.03
N ALA A 424 -51.31 15.64 -15.32
CA ALA A 424 -51.84 15.31 -16.63
C ALA A 424 -53.24 15.92 -16.78
N GLU A 425 -53.41 16.87 -17.72
CA GLU A 425 -54.71 17.46 -18.10
C GLU A 425 -55.69 16.44 -18.73
N LYS A 426 -55.25 15.18 -18.90
CA LYS A 426 -55.96 14.06 -19.54
C LYS A 426 -55.64 12.77 -18.77
N PRO A 427 -56.52 11.76 -18.79
CA PRO A 427 -56.21 10.45 -18.19
C PRO A 427 -54.94 9.86 -18.84
N LEU A 428 -53.99 9.41 -18.00
CA LEU A 428 -52.78 8.75 -18.47
C LEU A 428 -53.13 7.52 -19.32
N ARG A 429 -52.56 7.44 -20.52
CA ARG A 429 -52.68 6.29 -21.41
C ARG A 429 -51.30 5.64 -21.55
N PRO A 430 -51.19 4.30 -21.52
CA PRO A 430 -49.94 3.63 -21.86
C PRO A 430 -49.47 4.02 -23.26
N CYS A 431 -48.17 4.32 -23.40
CA CYS A 431 -47.48 4.49 -24.67
C CYS A 431 -46.82 3.19 -25.15
N LEU A 432 -46.61 2.23 -24.26
CA LEU A 432 -46.06 0.91 -24.51
C LEU A 432 -46.98 -0.15 -23.90
N ASN A 433 -47.17 -1.28 -24.58
CA ASN A 433 -47.95 -2.39 -24.04
C ASN A 433 -47.13 -3.16 -22.99
N ILE A 434 -47.78 -3.71 -21.97
CA ILE A 434 -47.14 -4.43 -20.85
C ILE A 434 -46.35 -5.64 -21.38
N SER A 435 -46.92 -6.39 -22.33
CA SER A 435 -46.28 -7.53 -22.99
C SER A 435 -45.07 -7.16 -23.88
N GLU A 436 -44.93 -5.89 -24.27
CA GLU A 436 -43.85 -5.42 -25.14
C GLU A 436 -42.58 -5.04 -24.35
N ILE A 437 -42.67 -4.84 -23.04
CA ILE A 437 -41.57 -4.45 -22.15
C ILE A 437 -40.40 -5.43 -22.24
N GLN A 438 -39.20 -4.87 -22.43
CA GLN A 438 -37.93 -5.59 -22.37
C GLN A 438 -37.14 -5.18 -21.13
N THR A 439 -36.52 -6.15 -20.46
CA THR A 439 -35.67 -5.97 -19.27
C THR A 439 -34.60 -4.89 -19.48
N LYS A 440 -33.94 -4.90 -20.64
CA LYS A 440 -32.98 -3.88 -21.08
C LYS A 440 -33.54 -2.44 -21.10
N GLN A 441 -34.82 -2.26 -21.42
CA GLN A 441 -35.47 -0.95 -21.35
C GLN A 441 -35.65 -0.54 -19.89
N VAL A 442 -36.05 -1.46 -19.00
CA VAL A 442 -36.14 -1.21 -17.55
C VAL A 442 -34.78 -0.78 -16.99
N THR A 443 -33.68 -1.43 -17.38
CA THR A 443 -32.30 -1.00 -17.03
C THR A 443 -32.01 0.44 -17.48
N ALA A 444 -32.35 0.77 -18.74
CA ALA A 444 -32.10 2.09 -19.31
C ALA A 444 -32.96 3.21 -18.71
N HIS A 445 -34.14 2.88 -18.19
CA HIS A 445 -34.98 3.79 -17.42
C HIS A 445 -34.52 3.92 -15.97
N LEU A 446 -34.12 2.83 -15.30
CA LEU A 446 -33.54 2.87 -13.95
C LEU A 446 -32.34 3.82 -13.87
N GLN A 447 -31.44 3.78 -14.85
CA GLN A 447 -30.30 4.70 -14.95
C GLN A 447 -30.67 6.20 -15.02
N LYS A 448 -31.93 6.53 -15.32
CA LYS A 448 -32.46 7.90 -15.44
C LYS A 448 -33.46 8.24 -14.34
N VAL A 449 -33.72 7.34 -13.39
CA VAL A 449 -34.64 7.58 -12.28
C VAL A 449 -34.11 8.73 -11.43
N HIS A 450 -34.94 9.76 -11.30
CA HIS A 450 -34.74 10.87 -10.38
C HIS A 450 -36.11 11.36 -9.91
N PHE A 451 -36.43 11.11 -8.64
CA PHE A 451 -37.67 11.59 -8.02
C PHE A 451 -37.43 11.97 -6.56
N ARG A 452 -38.32 12.81 -6.03
CA ARG A 452 -38.39 13.10 -4.60
C ARG A 452 -39.55 12.32 -4.00
N ASN A 453 -39.28 11.50 -3.00
CA ASN A 453 -40.30 10.63 -2.42
C ASN A 453 -41.15 11.35 -1.34
N GLN A 454 -42.17 10.66 -0.81
CA GLN A 454 -43.08 11.19 0.21
C GLN A 454 -42.41 11.59 1.54
N PHE A 455 -41.16 11.17 1.77
CA PHE A 455 -40.36 11.55 2.95
C PHE A 455 -39.45 12.76 2.68
N GLY A 456 -39.50 13.33 1.48
CA GLY A 456 -38.70 14.48 1.06
C GLY A 456 -37.26 14.13 0.65
N ASP A 457 -36.94 12.84 0.51
CA ASP A 457 -35.64 12.30 0.10
C ASP A 457 -35.55 12.18 -1.43
N ASN A 458 -34.37 12.44 -2.00
CA ASN A 458 -34.13 12.42 -3.45
C ASN A 458 -33.53 11.09 -3.85
N VAL A 459 -34.29 10.28 -4.58
CA VAL A 459 -33.88 8.95 -5.06
C VAL A 459 -33.38 9.08 -6.50
N LEU A 460 -32.08 8.84 -6.70
CA LEU A 460 -31.39 8.84 -7.98
C LEU A 460 -30.16 7.93 -7.93
N PHE A 461 -29.66 7.56 -9.11
CA PHE A 461 -28.41 6.81 -9.26
C PHE A 461 -27.40 7.62 -10.09
N ASP A 462 -26.11 7.50 -9.77
CA ASP A 462 -25.01 8.03 -10.56
C ASP A 462 -24.68 7.13 -11.78
N GLU A 463 -23.62 7.48 -12.51
CA GLU A 463 -23.13 6.71 -13.66
C GLU A 463 -22.75 5.25 -13.33
N ASN A 464 -22.39 4.97 -12.08
CA ASN A 464 -22.01 3.65 -11.58
C ASN A 464 -23.19 2.83 -11.02
N GLY A 465 -24.39 3.43 -10.94
CA GLY A 465 -25.57 2.81 -10.35
C GLY A 465 -25.68 3.01 -8.84
N ASP A 466 -24.89 3.92 -8.28
CA ASP A 466 -24.77 4.20 -6.86
C ASP A 466 -25.59 5.44 -6.45
N PRO A 467 -26.15 5.48 -5.24
CA PRO A 467 -26.84 6.65 -4.72
C PRO A 467 -25.84 7.60 -4.04
N PRO A 468 -26.17 8.90 -3.92
CA PRO A 468 -25.34 9.86 -3.19
C PRO A 468 -25.00 9.41 -1.77
N ALA A 469 -23.73 9.51 -1.37
CA ALA A 469 -23.25 9.02 -0.09
C ALA A 469 -23.62 9.94 1.08
N SER A 470 -24.44 9.42 1.99
CA SER A 470 -24.98 10.11 3.16
C SER A 470 -25.15 9.12 4.32
N TYR A 471 -24.57 9.42 5.49
CA TYR A 471 -24.53 8.54 6.65
C TYR A 471 -24.76 9.30 7.97
N ASP A 472 -25.55 8.73 8.86
CA ASP A 472 -25.56 9.05 10.29
C ASP A 472 -24.35 8.42 10.99
N ILE A 473 -23.85 9.06 12.05
CA ILE A 473 -22.84 8.49 12.95
C ILE A 473 -23.55 7.94 14.18
N ILE A 474 -23.35 6.67 14.49
CA ILE A 474 -23.98 5.97 15.61
C ILE A 474 -22.97 5.65 16.70
N ASN A 475 -23.37 5.85 17.96
CA ASN A 475 -22.67 5.37 19.14
C ASN A 475 -23.58 4.44 19.96
N TRP A 476 -23.03 3.33 20.44
CA TRP A 476 -23.73 2.40 21.34
C TRP A 476 -23.70 2.90 22.78
N GLN A 477 -24.87 3.20 23.33
CA GLN A 477 -25.02 3.69 24.71
C GLN A 477 -25.98 2.79 25.49
N LEU A 478 -25.61 2.40 26.71
CA LEU A 478 -26.52 1.70 27.62
C LEU A 478 -27.38 2.73 28.36
N ARG A 479 -28.69 2.71 28.13
CA ARG A 479 -29.68 3.56 28.81
C ARG A 479 -30.83 2.67 29.27
N ASP A 480 -31.26 2.83 30.52
CA ASP A 480 -32.36 2.06 31.13
C ASP A 480 -32.20 0.53 30.99
N GLY A 481 -30.95 0.05 31.07
CA GLY A 481 -30.60 -1.36 30.91
C GLY A 481 -30.65 -1.90 29.47
N GLN A 482 -30.90 -1.06 28.47
CA GLN A 482 -30.93 -1.44 27.05
C GLN A 482 -29.86 -0.73 26.22
N VAL A 483 -29.38 -1.37 25.15
CA VAL A 483 -28.42 -0.76 24.22
C VAL A 483 -29.16 0.08 23.20
N GLN A 484 -28.92 1.39 23.22
CA GLN A 484 -29.49 2.35 22.28
C GLN A 484 -28.46 2.77 21.22
N HIS A 485 -28.92 2.88 19.97
CA HIS A 485 -28.16 3.42 18.83
C HIS A 485 -28.37 4.93 18.76
N VAL A 486 -27.51 5.69 19.43
CA VAL A 486 -27.64 7.15 19.50
C VAL A 486 -26.97 7.76 18.26
N SER A 487 -27.71 8.55 17.47
CA SER A 487 -27.14 9.31 16.36
C SER A 487 -26.47 10.55 16.88
N LEU A 488 -25.18 10.72 16.61
CA LEU A 488 -24.33 11.80 17.14
C LEU A 488 -23.84 12.78 16.08
N GLY A 489 -24.00 12.45 14.79
CA GLY A 489 -23.42 13.24 13.73
C GLY A 489 -23.83 12.76 12.35
N HIS A 490 -23.24 13.38 11.34
CA HIS A 490 -23.58 13.15 9.95
C HIS A 490 -22.35 13.27 9.05
N PHE A 491 -22.31 12.46 8.00
CA PHE A 491 -21.33 12.53 6.92
C PHE A 491 -22.08 12.59 5.59
N ALA A 492 -21.74 13.57 4.75
CA ALA A 492 -22.24 13.67 3.39
C ALA A 492 -21.08 13.90 2.40
N SER A 493 -21.10 13.21 1.26
CA SER A 493 -20.19 13.46 0.14
C SER A 493 -20.80 14.47 -0.83
N ALA A 494 -19.98 15.41 -1.29
CA ALA A 494 -20.31 16.32 -2.38
C ALA A 494 -19.92 15.71 -3.74
N ALA A 495 -20.54 16.20 -4.82
CA ALA A 495 -20.34 15.69 -6.18
C ALA A 495 -18.93 15.93 -6.75
N ASN A 496 -18.18 16.89 -6.20
CA ASN A 496 -16.78 17.16 -6.56
C ASN A 496 -15.77 16.25 -5.81
N GLY A 497 -16.23 15.34 -4.95
CA GLY A 497 -15.38 14.45 -4.15
C GLY A 497 -15.02 14.98 -2.75
N ASP A 498 -15.38 16.22 -2.41
CA ASP A 498 -15.31 16.73 -1.04
C ASP A 498 -16.31 16.02 -0.13
N TYR A 499 -16.12 16.11 1.19
CA TYR A 499 -17.08 15.60 2.16
C TYR A 499 -17.21 16.54 3.37
N LYS A 500 -18.36 16.48 4.04
CA LYS A 500 -18.64 17.20 5.28
C LYS A 500 -18.92 16.20 6.39
N LEU A 501 -18.08 16.21 7.44
CA LEU A 501 -18.23 15.41 8.65
C LEU A 501 -18.59 16.32 9.84
N SER A 502 -19.75 16.11 10.46
CA SER A 502 -20.16 16.74 11.71
C SER A 502 -20.36 15.69 12.80
N VAL A 503 -19.86 15.95 14.01
CA VAL A 503 -19.96 15.04 15.17
C VAL A 503 -20.19 15.87 16.43
N ARG A 504 -21.13 15.43 17.29
CA ARG A 504 -21.32 15.91 18.66
C ARG A 504 -20.48 15.06 19.59
N GLU A 505 -19.27 15.52 19.87
CA GLU A 505 -18.25 14.74 20.59
C GLU A 505 -18.57 14.60 22.08
N GLU A 506 -19.20 15.62 22.64
CA GLU A 506 -19.67 15.72 24.02
C GLU A 506 -20.77 14.70 24.39
N GLU A 507 -21.48 14.18 23.39
CA GLU A 507 -22.50 13.13 23.54
C GLU A 507 -21.96 11.71 23.33
N ILE A 508 -20.68 11.53 22.94
CA ILE A 508 -20.08 10.20 22.74
C ILE A 508 -19.81 9.52 24.08
N VAL A 509 -20.31 8.30 24.23
CA VAL A 509 -19.88 7.36 25.28
C VAL A 509 -18.75 6.52 24.72
N TRP A 510 -17.55 6.70 25.27
CA TRP A 510 -16.35 5.95 24.92
C TRP A 510 -16.18 4.72 25.80
N ARG A 511 -15.40 3.74 25.35
CA ARG A 511 -14.98 2.62 26.22
C ARG A 511 -14.20 3.08 27.46
N THR A 512 -13.53 4.23 27.35
CA THR A 512 -12.80 4.97 28.38
C THR A 512 -13.67 6.00 29.14
N GLY A 513 -15.00 5.87 29.08
CA GLY A 513 -15.94 6.78 29.74
C GLY A 513 -16.20 8.04 28.92
N LYS A 514 -15.80 9.21 29.44
CA LYS A 514 -15.93 10.50 28.72
C LYS A 514 -14.69 10.91 27.92
N MET A 515 -13.55 10.23 28.11
CA MET A 515 -12.32 10.54 27.39
C MET A 515 -12.25 9.77 26.07
N VAL A 516 -11.82 10.44 24.99
CA VAL A 516 -11.47 9.78 23.73
C VAL A 516 -10.33 8.78 24.00
N PRO A 517 -10.45 7.51 23.57
CA PRO A 517 -9.41 6.50 23.80
C PRO A 517 -8.20 6.81 22.92
N SER A 518 -7.01 6.87 23.52
CA SER A 518 -5.76 6.96 22.77
C SER A 518 -5.41 5.59 22.17
N SER A 519 -5.11 5.56 20.86
CA SER A 519 -4.63 4.37 20.17
C SER A 519 -3.48 4.76 19.25
N VAL A 520 -2.28 4.69 19.80
CA VAL A 520 -0.98 4.97 19.17
C VAL A 520 -0.05 3.80 19.48
N CYS A 521 0.91 3.49 18.59
CA CYS A 521 1.89 2.43 18.87
C CYS A 521 2.93 2.92 19.88
N SER A 522 3.32 4.19 19.69
CA SER A 522 4.23 4.94 20.54
C SER A 522 3.58 6.26 20.93
N ASN A 523 3.76 6.66 22.19
CA ASN A 523 3.23 7.93 22.69
C ASN A 523 3.82 9.13 21.93
N VAL A 524 3.12 10.26 21.98
CA VAL A 524 3.69 11.52 21.48
C VAL A 524 4.98 11.81 22.24
N CYS A 525 6.06 12.03 21.50
CA CYS A 525 7.38 12.24 22.07
C CYS A 525 7.41 13.53 22.91
N PRO A 526 7.98 13.51 24.13
CA PRO A 526 8.12 14.70 24.96
C PRO A 526 8.75 15.88 24.21
N VAL A 527 8.36 17.10 24.56
CA VAL A 527 8.93 18.32 23.96
C VAL A 527 10.45 18.29 24.10
N GLY A 528 11.16 18.37 22.98
CA GLY A 528 12.61 18.14 22.89
C GLY A 528 13.01 16.78 22.29
N THR A 529 12.06 15.91 21.93
CA THR A 529 12.33 14.59 21.32
C THR A 529 11.56 14.36 20.01
N ARG A 530 12.23 13.81 18.99
CA ARG A 530 11.64 13.32 17.74
C ARG A 530 11.32 11.83 17.79
N LYS A 531 10.62 11.42 16.74
CA LYS A 531 10.35 10.02 16.41
C LYS A 531 11.58 9.38 15.75
N ALA A 532 12.19 8.39 16.41
CA ALA A 532 13.20 7.50 15.86
C ALA A 532 12.54 6.20 15.41
N GLN A 533 12.74 5.78 14.16
CA GLN A 533 12.04 4.61 13.62
C GLN A 533 12.61 3.30 14.16
N ILE A 534 11.75 2.48 14.78
CA ILE A 534 12.13 1.17 15.32
C ILE A 534 12.28 0.18 14.15
N LYS A 535 13.49 -0.35 13.94
CA LYS A 535 13.77 -1.31 12.85
C LYS A 535 12.87 -2.54 12.97
N GLY A 536 12.22 -2.93 11.86
CA GLY A 536 11.28 -4.05 11.83
C GLY A 536 9.88 -3.77 12.37
N LYS A 537 9.57 -2.54 12.80
CA LYS A 537 8.21 -2.10 13.16
C LYS A 537 7.65 -1.11 12.14
N SER A 538 6.33 -0.92 12.17
CA SER A 538 5.61 0.03 11.31
C SER A 538 6.01 1.48 11.61
N THR A 539 5.84 2.40 10.66
CA THR A 539 6.23 3.82 10.80
C THR A 539 5.52 4.57 11.94
N CYS A 540 4.35 4.09 12.38
CA CYS A 540 3.65 4.61 13.56
C CYS A 540 4.21 4.12 14.90
N CYS A 541 5.15 3.16 14.88
CA CYS A 541 5.91 2.67 16.02
C CYS A 541 7.33 3.24 15.97
N PHE A 542 7.60 4.17 16.87
CA PHE A 542 8.86 4.92 16.94
C PHE A 542 9.29 5.05 18.39
N ASP A 543 10.59 5.05 18.68
CA ASP A 543 11.08 5.51 19.96
C ASP A 543 11.17 7.04 19.96
N CYS A 544 11.19 7.63 21.15
CA CYS A 544 11.30 9.07 21.32
C CYS A 544 12.74 9.43 21.69
N ALA A 545 13.51 9.83 20.67
CA ALA A 545 14.91 10.21 20.78
C ALA A 545 15.04 11.74 20.68
N ALA A 546 15.93 12.38 21.43
CA ALA A 546 16.10 13.84 21.43
C ALA A 546 16.36 14.41 20.03
N ASP A 547 15.45 15.24 19.50
CA ASP A 547 15.63 16.05 18.28
C ASP A 547 14.39 16.93 17.99
N CYS A 548 14.57 18.01 17.22
CA CYS A 548 13.49 18.95 16.89
C CYS A 548 13.01 18.81 15.43
N THR A 549 11.73 19.07 15.16
CA THR A 549 11.23 19.23 13.78
C THR A 549 11.32 20.69 13.32
N PRO A 550 12.00 20.99 12.19
CA PRO A 550 12.07 22.35 11.65
C PRO A 550 10.73 22.76 11.01
N CYS A 551 10.35 24.03 11.18
CA CYS A 551 9.19 24.63 10.50
C CYS A 551 9.37 24.66 8.96
N PRO A 552 8.27 24.82 8.19
CA PRO A 552 8.33 24.90 6.72
C PRO A 552 9.35 25.91 6.18
N ARG A 553 9.80 25.75 4.92
CA ARG A 553 10.91 26.56 4.37
C ARG A 553 10.71 28.08 4.44
N GLU A 554 9.47 28.56 4.52
CA GLU A 554 9.09 29.98 4.64
C GLU A 554 8.47 30.34 6.02
N TYR A 555 8.56 29.46 7.04
CA TYR A 555 7.95 29.63 8.38
C TYR A 555 8.94 29.31 9.53
N TRP A 556 9.01 30.11 10.60
CA TRP A 556 9.91 29.91 11.77
C TRP A 556 9.11 29.59 13.03
N SER A 557 9.68 28.90 14.01
CA SER A 557 8.98 28.64 15.27
C SER A 557 8.85 29.90 16.14
N SER A 558 7.72 30.05 16.82
CA SER A 558 7.51 31.01 17.90
C SER A 558 8.58 30.90 19.00
N GLU A 559 8.71 31.94 19.83
CA GLU A 559 9.62 31.96 20.97
C GLU A 559 9.34 30.83 22.00
N ARG A 560 8.09 30.34 22.04
CA ARG A 560 7.65 29.18 22.85
C ARG A 560 7.77 27.83 22.12
N LYS A 561 8.20 27.84 20.86
CA LYS A 561 8.41 26.68 19.97
C LYS A 561 7.17 25.80 19.75
N ASP A 562 5.98 26.36 19.94
CA ASP A 562 4.67 25.71 19.87
C ASP A 562 3.88 26.00 18.58
N ALA A 563 4.28 27.02 17.81
CA ALA A 563 3.66 27.38 16.53
C ALA A 563 4.70 27.82 15.50
N CYS A 564 4.46 27.55 14.21
CA CYS A 564 5.26 28.07 13.12
C CYS A 564 4.62 29.38 12.59
N ILE A 565 5.15 30.53 13.01
CA ILE A 565 4.82 31.84 12.43
C ILE A 565 5.45 31.95 11.02
N PRO A 566 4.95 32.84 10.13
CA PRO A 566 5.67 33.17 8.91
C PRO A 566 7.13 33.50 9.25
N LYS A 567 8.09 32.97 8.49
CA LYS A 567 9.35 33.69 8.35
C LYS A 567 8.93 35.02 7.77
N THR A 568 9.61 36.07 8.17
CA THR A 568 9.96 37.07 7.17
C THR A 568 10.44 36.33 5.94
N VAL A 569 9.63 36.32 4.88
CA VAL A 569 10.14 35.99 3.54
C VAL A 569 10.99 37.21 3.15
N GLU A 570 12.17 37.27 3.76
CA GLU A 570 13.34 37.47 2.92
C GLU A 570 13.26 36.32 1.92
N PHE A 571 13.17 36.70 0.66
CA PHE A 571 13.56 35.74 -0.35
C PHE A 571 15.00 35.37 0.02
N LEU A 572 15.33 34.09 -0.15
CA LEU A 572 16.63 33.72 -0.71
C LEU A 572 16.69 34.25 -2.16
N THR A 573 16.63 35.57 -2.27
CA THR A 573 17.67 36.32 -2.91
C THR A 573 18.96 35.53 -2.70
N TYR A 574 19.69 35.37 -3.78
CA TYR A 574 20.46 36.55 -4.01
C TYR A 574 21.58 36.70 -2.95
N HIS A 575 21.22 37.18 -1.77
CA HIS A 575 22.12 37.83 -0.83
C HIS A 575 22.25 37.10 0.52
N GLU A 576 21.43 36.08 0.86
CA GLU A 576 21.55 35.40 2.18
C GLU A 576 22.49 34.16 2.19
N PRO A 577 23.15 33.86 3.34
CA PRO A 577 24.23 32.87 3.42
C PRO A 577 23.87 31.42 3.05
N MET A 578 22.64 30.96 3.34
CA MET A 578 22.31 29.54 3.16
C MET A 578 21.92 29.18 1.70
N GLY A 579 21.43 30.14 0.91
CA GLY A 579 21.31 29.96 -0.54
C GLY A 579 22.66 30.19 -1.24
N ILE A 580 23.48 31.12 -0.74
CA ILE A 580 24.90 31.27 -1.11
C ILE A 580 25.69 29.96 -0.86
N ALA A 581 25.25 29.08 0.05
CA ALA A 581 25.87 27.78 0.34
C ALA A 581 25.25 26.55 -0.36
N ILE A 582 23.99 26.64 -0.83
CA ILE A 582 23.33 25.55 -1.59
C ILE A 582 23.64 25.66 -3.10
N THR A 583 23.97 26.85 -3.59
CA THR A 583 25.04 26.97 -4.60
C THR A 583 26.39 26.73 -3.88
N ALA A 584 27.35 25.95 -4.36
CA ALA A 584 27.41 25.26 -5.65
C ALA A 584 28.35 24.02 -5.66
N ILE A 585 29.22 23.83 -4.64
CA ILE A 585 30.41 22.97 -4.74
C ILE A 585 30.30 21.72 -3.85
N SER A 586 30.30 20.53 -4.45
CA SER A 586 30.49 19.26 -3.71
C SER A 586 31.97 18.96 -3.42
N TYR A 587 32.25 18.47 -2.21
CA TYR A 587 33.60 18.09 -1.78
C TYR A 587 33.93 16.59 -1.94
N PHE A 588 32.94 15.74 -2.27
CA PHE A 588 33.17 14.28 -2.39
C PHE A 588 32.22 13.53 -3.35
N SER A 589 31.42 14.21 -4.18
CA SER A 589 30.54 13.54 -5.17
C SER A 589 31.26 13.31 -6.50
N SER A 590 31.67 12.07 -6.76
CA SER A 590 32.53 11.67 -7.90
C SER A 590 31.79 11.18 -9.15
N CYS A 591 30.51 10.77 -9.00
CA CYS A 591 29.70 10.23 -10.10
C CYS A 591 29.74 11.09 -11.37
N ALA A 592 30.05 10.47 -12.51
CA ALA A 592 29.98 11.08 -13.85
C ALA A 592 28.58 11.62 -14.20
N CYS A 593 27.54 11.07 -13.58
CA CYS A 593 26.15 11.49 -13.76
C CYS A 593 25.89 12.98 -13.45
N LEU A 594 26.74 13.62 -12.63
CA LEU A 594 26.56 15.01 -12.19
C LEU A 594 27.20 16.05 -13.13
N SER A 595 28.03 15.63 -14.10
CA SER A 595 28.70 16.54 -15.06
C SER A 595 27.75 17.13 -16.13
N ASP A 596 26.51 16.66 -16.23
CA ASP A 596 25.54 17.17 -17.21
C ASP A 596 25.01 18.56 -16.78
N ARG A 597 25.67 19.63 -17.21
CA ARG A 597 25.28 21.03 -16.93
C ARG A 597 23.90 21.42 -17.43
N ARG A 598 23.26 20.65 -18.33
CA ARG A 598 21.86 20.89 -18.71
C ARG A 598 20.88 20.42 -17.63
N LYS A 599 21.27 19.42 -16.85
CA LYS A 599 20.50 18.90 -15.70
C LYS A 599 20.93 19.53 -14.37
N TYR A 600 22.23 19.81 -14.22
CA TYR A 600 22.85 20.30 -13.00
C TYR A 600 23.64 21.60 -13.24
N PRO A 601 23.01 22.68 -13.74
CA PRO A 601 23.71 23.90 -14.14
C PRO A 601 24.48 24.57 -12.98
N THR A 602 23.98 24.46 -11.74
CA THR A 602 24.59 25.05 -10.54
C THR A 602 25.56 24.11 -9.81
N PHE A 603 25.83 22.91 -10.32
CA PHE A 603 26.71 21.94 -9.67
C PHE A 603 28.17 22.13 -10.10
N PHE A 604 29.06 22.13 -9.12
CA PHE A 604 30.51 22.06 -9.27
C PHE A 604 31.05 21.07 -8.24
N ARG A 605 32.30 20.62 -8.41
CA ARG A 605 32.98 19.78 -7.42
C ARG A 605 34.48 19.98 -7.40
N VAL A 606 35.07 19.94 -6.21
CA VAL A 606 36.53 20.06 -6.00
C VAL A 606 37.29 18.74 -6.12
N ILE A 607 36.58 17.64 -6.42
CA ILE A 607 37.15 16.34 -6.75
C ILE A 607 36.94 16.01 -8.23
N PRO A 608 37.76 15.14 -8.84
CA PRO A 608 37.56 14.75 -10.23
C PRO A 608 36.27 13.94 -10.46
N ASN A 609 35.86 13.88 -11.73
CA ASN A 609 34.89 12.93 -12.24
C ASN A 609 35.45 11.49 -12.27
N ASP A 610 34.64 10.51 -11.87
CA ASP A 610 34.91 9.07 -12.04
C ASP A 610 35.27 8.64 -13.46
N ASP A 611 34.80 9.34 -14.51
CA ASP A 611 35.21 9.07 -15.90
C ASP A 611 36.75 9.08 -16.06
N TYR A 612 37.47 9.88 -15.24
CA TYR A 612 38.93 9.86 -15.20
C TYR A 612 39.50 8.66 -14.41
N GLN A 613 38.80 8.22 -13.35
CA GLN A 613 39.21 7.07 -12.56
C GLN A 613 39.00 5.75 -13.31
N VAL A 614 37.85 5.55 -13.96
CA VAL A 614 37.54 4.31 -14.69
C VAL A 614 38.50 4.07 -15.85
N LYS A 615 38.92 5.13 -16.55
CA LYS A 615 40.02 5.11 -17.53
C LYS A 615 41.32 4.65 -16.92
N ALA A 616 41.70 5.21 -15.77
CA ALA A 616 42.96 4.87 -15.12
C ALA A 616 42.94 3.46 -14.51
N ILE A 617 41.77 2.95 -14.08
CA ILE A 617 41.56 1.54 -13.74
C ILE A 617 41.77 0.69 -15.00
N ALA A 618 41.15 1.01 -16.14
CA ALA A 618 41.35 0.27 -17.38
C ALA A 618 42.85 0.20 -17.79
N GLN A 619 43.58 1.33 -17.71
CA GLN A 619 45.03 1.38 -17.93
C GLN A 619 45.80 0.50 -16.94
N LEU A 620 45.41 0.48 -15.65
CA LEU A 620 46.02 -0.35 -14.60
C LEU A 620 45.85 -1.84 -14.90
N LEU A 621 44.62 -2.28 -15.24
CA LEU A 621 44.31 -3.67 -15.57
C LEU A 621 45.10 -4.14 -16.80
N VAL A 622 45.17 -3.31 -17.85
CA VAL A 622 45.95 -3.59 -19.06
C VAL A 622 47.45 -3.66 -18.76
N ARG A 623 47.98 -2.73 -17.94
CA ARG A 623 49.42 -2.63 -17.64
C ARG A 623 49.96 -3.85 -16.88
N PHE A 624 49.19 -4.39 -15.93
CA PHE A 624 49.54 -5.65 -15.24
C PHE A 624 49.08 -6.93 -15.95
N ASN A 625 48.55 -6.80 -17.17
CA ASN A 625 48.05 -7.91 -18.00
C ASN A 625 46.99 -8.76 -17.26
N TRP A 626 46.15 -8.11 -16.46
CA TRP A 626 45.03 -8.72 -15.75
C TRP A 626 43.83 -8.84 -16.69
N THR A 627 43.77 -9.95 -17.44
CA THR A 627 42.78 -10.17 -18.50
C THR A 627 41.45 -10.74 -18.00
N TRP A 628 41.36 -11.11 -16.72
CA TRP A 628 40.16 -11.70 -16.11
C TRP A 628 39.88 -11.08 -14.75
N VAL A 629 38.81 -10.29 -14.63
CA VAL A 629 38.53 -9.49 -13.41
C VAL A 629 37.08 -9.62 -12.93
N GLY A 630 36.88 -9.63 -11.61
CA GLY A 630 35.55 -9.48 -11.01
C GLY A 630 35.19 -8.01 -10.80
N LEU A 631 33.91 -7.66 -10.87
CA LEU A 631 33.39 -6.33 -10.54
C LEU A 631 32.38 -6.41 -9.39
N LEU A 632 32.53 -5.56 -8.38
CA LEU A 632 31.51 -5.31 -7.34
C LEU A 632 31.10 -3.84 -7.36
N ARG A 633 29.80 -3.55 -7.16
CA ARG A 633 29.31 -2.18 -6.99
C ARG A 633 28.20 -2.05 -5.97
N GLY A 634 28.05 -0.89 -5.34
CA GLY A 634 26.87 -0.58 -4.53
C GLY A 634 25.60 -0.41 -5.37
N ASP A 635 24.43 -0.67 -4.77
CA ASP A 635 23.09 -0.43 -5.34
C ASP A 635 22.70 1.07 -5.27
N HIS A 636 23.47 1.89 -5.96
CA HIS A 636 23.33 3.34 -6.04
C HIS A 636 23.94 3.88 -7.35
N GLU A 637 23.57 5.10 -7.74
CA GLU A 637 23.98 5.66 -9.04
C GLU A 637 25.50 5.81 -9.22
N TYR A 638 26.27 6.12 -8.16
CA TYR A 638 27.75 6.15 -8.19
C TYR A 638 28.33 4.84 -8.77
N GLY A 639 28.08 3.72 -8.08
CA GLY A 639 28.53 2.40 -8.51
C GLY A 639 27.95 1.95 -9.87
N ARG A 640 26.70 2.35 -10.20
CA ARG A 640 26.08 2.06 -11.51
C ARG A 640 26.85 2.76 -12.64
N PHE A 641 27.03 4.07 -12.54
CA PHE A 641 27.72 4.88 -13.55
C PHE A 641 29.20 4.53 -13.66
N ALA A 642 29.88 4.27 -12.54
CA ALA A 642 31.30 3.90 -12.55
C ALA A 642 31.55 2.55 -13.25
N VAL A 643 30.74 1.52 -12.97
CA VAL A 643 30.83 0.24 -13.71
C VAL A 643 30.48 0.40 -15.19
N GLN A 644 29.46 1.20 -15.53
CA GLN A 644 29.15 1.51 -16.94
C GLN A 644 30.28 2.30 -17.63
N GLY A 645 30.99 3.18 -16.91
CA GLY A 645 32.20 3.85 -17.37
C GLY A 645 33.31 2.86 -17.66
N LEU A 646 33.68 2.03 -16.68
CA LEU A 646 34.73 1.02 -16.84
C LEU A 646 34.42 0.04 -17.97
N MET A 647 33.18 -0.44 -18.09
CA MET A 647 32.77 -1.34 -19.17
C MET A 647 32.87 -0.72 -20.58
N ARG A 648 32.87 0.61 -20.71
CA ARG A 648 33.17 1.31 -21.98
C ARG A 648 34.68 1.37 -22.23
N GLU A 649 35.47 1.73 -21.23
CA GLU A 649 36.93 1.86 -21.34
C GLU A 649 37.65 0.51 -21.52
N LEU A 650 37.03 -0.61 -21.15
CA LEU A 650 37.57 -1.96 -21.43
C LEU A 650 37.26 -2.45 -22.86
N GLN A 651 36.42 -1.77 -23.64
CA GLN A 651 36.09 -2.19 -25.02
C GLN A 651 37.32 -2.09 -25.92
N GLY A 652 37.64 -3.17 -26.64
CA GLY A 652 38.83 -3.26 -27.48
C GLY A 652 40.14 -3.51 -26.71
N THR A 653 40.10 -3.61 -25.38
CA THR A 653 41.23 -4.10 -24.57
C THR A 653 41.26 -5.64 -24.52
N LYS A 654 42.30 -6.21 -23.92
CA LYS A 654 42.39 -7.66 -23.65
C LYS A 654 41.74 -8.08 -22.32
N VAL A 655 40.97 -7.20 -21.67
CA VAL A 655 40.42 -7.44 -20.34
C VAL A 655 38.95 -7.84 -20.44
N CYS A 656 38.60 -9.00 -19.86
CA CYS A 656 37.24 -9.48 -19.77
C CYS A 656 36.77 -9.53 -18.31
N VAL A 657 35.48 -9.30 -18.10
CA VAL A 657 34.83 -9.39 -16.80
C VAL A 657 34.33 -10.81 -16.55
N ALA A 658 34.70 -11.37 -15.41
CA ALA A 658 34.35 -12.72 -14.97
C ALA A 658 32.94 -12.79 -14.34
N TYR A 659 32.58 -11.77 -13.55
CA TYR A 659 31.30 -11.59 -12.90
C TYR A 659 31.11 -10.11 -12.53
N GLN A 660 29.86 -9.68 -12.37
CA GLN A 660 29.53 -8.31 -11.99
C GLN A 660 28.37 -8.30 -10.98
N GLU A 661 28.71 -8.24 -9.70
CA GLU A 661 27.74 -8.34 -8.60
C GLU A 661 27.42 -6.98 -7.95
N MET A 662 26.31 -6.93 -7.23
CA MET A 662 25.78 -5.70 -6.63
C MET A 662 25.53 -5.85 -5.13
N ILE A 663 26.24 -5.05 -4.33
CA ILE A 663 26.08 -4.97 -2.88
C ILE A 663 24.82 -4.14 -2.58
N PRO A 664 23.80 -4.70 -1.88
CA PRO A 664 22.55 -3.99 -1.61
C PRO A 664 22.74 -2.76 -0.70
N LEU A 665 22.06 -1.65 -1.03
CA LEU A 665 22.10 -0.40 -0.26
C LEU A 665 21.60 -0.56 1.18
N LEU A 666 20.56 -1.37 1.37
CA LEU A 666 20.15 -1.88 2.69
C LEU A 666 20.79 -3.25 2.87
N TYR A 667 21.82 -3.32 3.71
CA TYR A 667 22.65 -4.51 3.86
C TYR A 667 21.83 -5.78 4.15
N ASN A 668 22.05 -6.80 3.33
CA ASN A 668 21.41 -8.11 3.44
C ASN A 668 22.48 -9.20 3.46
N HIS A 669 22.59 -9.90 4.59
CA HIS A 669 23.57 -10.96 4.82
C HIS A 669 23.46 -12.10 3.79
N GLN A 670 22.25 -12.53 3.44
CA GLN A 670 22.03 -13.63 2.50
C GLN A 670 22.54 -13.27 1.10
N ALA A 671 22.23 -12.05 0.63
CA ALA A 671 22.74 -11.54 -0.66
C ALA A 671 24.28 -11.42 -0.65
N ALA A 672 24.88 -10.99 0.47
CA ALA A 672 26.34 -10.91 0.59
C ALA A 672 27.00 -12.30 0.48
N LEU A 673 26.41 -13.34 1.07
CA LEU A 673 26.90 -14.72 0.94
C LEU A 673 26.79 -15.26 -0.50
N GLU A 674 25.74 -14.90 -1.24
CA GLU A 674 25.57 -15.26 -2.65
C GLU A 674 26.68 -14.66 -3.53
N ILE A 675 26.99 -13.37 -3.32
CA ILE A 675 28.13 -12.69 -3.98
C ILE A 675 29.45 -13.42 -3.65
N MET A 676 29.68 -13.77 -2.39
CA MET A 676 30.89 -14.48 -1.95
C MET A 676 31.00 -15.89 -2.58
N GLN A 677 29.87 -16.56 -2.84
CA GLN A 677 29.84 -17.84 -3.54
C GLN A 677 30.22 -17.68 -5.03
N VAL A 678 29.79 -16.60 -5.69
CA VAL A 678 30.25 -16.24 -7.05
C VAL A 678 31.76 -15.97 -7.04
N MET A 679 32.25 -15.15 -6.10
CA MET A 679 33.69 -14.86 -5.96
C MET A 679 34.53 -16.13 -5.76
N ARG A 680 34.07 -17.07 -4.92
CA ARG A 680 34.74 -18.36 -4.66
C ARG A 680 34.77 -19.30 -5.88
N SER A 681 33.73 -19.28 -6.71
CA SER A 681 33.64 -20.16 -7.88
C SER A 681 34.45 -19.63 -9.09
N SER A 682 34.82 -18.35 -9.09
CA SER A 682 35.58 -17.73 -10.16
C SER A 682 37.10 -17.97 -10.06
N SER A 683 37.74 -18.09 -11.22
CA SER A 683 39.21 -18.05 -11.34
C SER A 683 39.81 -16.64 -11.23
N ALA A 684 38.99 -15.58 -11.28
CA ALA A 684 39.48 -14.20 -11.19
C ALA A 684 40.11 -13.92 -9.82
N LYS A 685 41.36 -13.45 -9.83
CA LYS A 685 42.13 -13.04 -8.66
C LYS A 685 42.19 -11.53 -8.47
N VAL A 686 41.64 -10.75 -9.39
CA VAL A 686 41.59 -9.29 -9.33
C VAL A 686 40.12 -8.84 -9.32
N VAL A 687 39.75 -7.99 -8.37
CA VAL A 687 38.38 -7.52 -8.17
C VAL A 687 38.34 -6.00 -8.04
N VAL A 688 37.61 -5.33 -8.93
CA VAL A 688 37.39 -3.87 -8.91
C VAL A 688 36.11 -3.56 -8.16
N VAL A 689 36.15 -2.55 -7.28
CA VAL A 689 35.02 -2.23 -6.39
C VAL A 689 34.65 -0.75 -6.42
N PHE A 690 33.40 -0.45 -6.76
CA PHE A 690 32.79 0.88 -6.70
C PHE A 690 31.61 0.91 -5.70
N SER A 691 31.93 1.15 -4.43
CA SER A 691 30.96 1.27 -3.33
C SER A 691 31.52 2.25 -2.29
N ALA A 692 30.66 2.83 -1.45
CA ALA A 692 31.11 3.65 -0.34
C ALA A 692 31.63 2.80 0.82
N GLU A 693 32.37 3.45 1.74
CA GLU A 693 32.85 2.84 3.00
C GLU A 693 31.69 2.19 3.79
N GLY A 694 30.50 2.78 3.73
CA GLY A 694 29.30 2.34 4.44
C GLY A 694 28.77 0.97 4.04
N GLU A 695 28.68 0.64 2.74
CA GLU A 695 28.25 -0.71 2.32
C GLU A 695 29.41 -1.72 2.37
N MET A 696 30.64 -1.27 2.13
CA MET A 696 31.83 -2.12 2.20
C MET A 696 32.11 -2.64 3.60
N THR A 697 31.85 -1.85 4.65
CA THR A 697 32.12 -2.24 6.04
C THR A 697 31.40 -3.54 6.48
N PRO A 698 30.06 -3.67 6.35
CA PRO A 698 29.39 -4.92 6.67
C PRO A 698 29.70 -6.05 5.67
N PHE A 699 29.86 -5.75 4.38
CA PHE A 699 30.22 -6.76 3.37
C PHE A 699 31.58 -7.41 3.65
N LEU A 700 32.59 -6.60 4.00
CA LEU A 700 33.93 -7.09 4.35
C LEU A 700 33.93 -7.88 5.65
N ARG A 701 33.10 -7.53 6.64
CA ARG A 701 32.96 -8.32 7.87
C ARG A 701 32.52 -9.76 7.58
N ASP A 702 31.52 -9.92 6.71
CA ASP A 702 31.03 -11.25 6.35
C ASP A 702 32.01 -11.97 5.40
N TYR A 703 32.69 -11.25 4.50
CA TYR A 703 33.76 -11.78 3.63
C TYR A 703 34.93 -12.37 4.44
N MET A 704 35.37 -11.66 5.49
CA MET A 704 36.41 -12.15 6.41
C MET A 704 35.92 -13.34 7.24
N THR A 705 34.64 -13.34 7.64
CA THR A 705 34.00 -14.49 8.31
C THR A 705 33.97 -15.73 7.40
N GLN A 706 33.84 -15.55 6.09
CA GLN A 706 33.98 -16.60 5.09
C GLN A 706 35.44 -16.97 4.76
N ASN A 707 36.44 -16.34 5.40
CA ASN A 707 37.87 -16.61 5.24
C ASN A 707 38.33 -16.69 3.76
N ILE A 708 37.87 -15.75 2.92
CA ILE A 708 38.23 -15.73 1.49
C ILE A 708 39.50 -14.91 1.30
N THR A 709 40.59 -15.56 0.85
CA THR A 709 41.91 -14.93 0.69
C THR A 709 42.43 -15.04 -0.75
N GLY A 710 43.53 -14.35 -1.05
CA GLY A 710 44.17 -14.38 -2.37
C GLY A 710 43.45 -13.58 -3.46
N ILE A 711 42.67 -12.56 -3.07
CA ILE A 711 42.07 -11.56 -3.96
C ILE A 711 42.91 -10.28 -3.91
N GLN A 712 43.29 -9.77 -5.09
CA GLN A 712 43.83 -8.44 -5.28
C GLN A 712 42.69 -7.46 -5.52
N TRP A 713 42.46 -6.59 -4.54
CA TRP A 713 41.46 -5.54 -4.64
C TRP A 713 41.99 -4.35 -5.43
N VAL A 714 41.13 -3.80 -6.28
CA VAL A 714 41.26 -2.51 -6.95
C VAL A 714 40.16 -1.60 -6.40
N ALA A 715 40.55 -0.74 -5.45
CA ALA A 715 39.63 0.08 -4.66
C ALA A 715 39.39 1.47 -5.28
N SER A 716 38.13 1.90 -5.29
CA SER A 716 37.76 3.26 -5.63
C SER A 716 38.17 4.29 -4.55
N GLU A 717 38.11 5.56 -4.92
CA GLU A 717 38.42 6.72 -4.07
C GLU A 717 37.55 6.83 -2.83
N ALA A 718 36.34 6.25 -2.87
CA ALA A 718 35.38 6.26 -1.78
C ALA A 718 35.85 5.52 -0.53
N TRP A 719 36.78 4.56 -0.64
CA TRP A 719 37.22 3.73 0.50
C TRP A 719 38.70 3.31 0.52
N VAL A 720 39.48 3.53 -0.55
CA VAL A 720 40.92 3.16 -0.58
C VAL A 720 41.78 3.81 0.51
N THR A 721 41.32 4.92 1.10
CA THR A 721 41.99 5.60 2.22
C THR A 721 41.17 5.62 3.51
N ALA A 722 40.15 4.78 3.61
CA ALA A 722 39.31 4.65 4.81
C ALA A 722 40.13 4.06 5.97
N SER A 723 40.16 4.75 7.12
CA SER A 723 40.93 4.30 8.29
C SER A 723 40.35 3.06 8.95
N VAL A 724 39.05 2.81 8.83
CA VAL A 724 38.35 1.67 9.44
C VAL A 724 38.88 0.30 8.99
N PHE A 725 39.50 0.22 7.81
CA PHE A 725 40.08 -1.01 7.25
C PHE A 725 41.60 -1.15 7.47
N THR A 726 42.20 -0.30 8.30
CA THR A 726 43.66 -0.31 8.54
C THR A 726 44.11 -1.22 9.69
N GLY A 727 43.15 -1.82 10.42
CA GLY A 727 43.41 -2.82 11.46
C GLY A 727 44.13 -4.07 10.95
N SER A 728 44.91 -4.71 11.83
CA SER A 728 45.73 -5.88 11.49
C SER A 728 44.89 -7.11 11.10
N GLU A 729 43.64 -7.18 11.56
CA GLU A 729 42.65 -8.20 11.21
C GLU A 729 42.27 -8.20 9.73
N TYR A 730 42.37 -7.05 9.03
CA TYR A 730 42.10 -6.95 7.60
C TYR A 730 43.28 -7.39 6.72
N TYR A 731 44.49 -7.51 7.26
CA TYR A 731 45.70 -7.81 6.48
C TYR A 731 45.62 -9.08 5.61
N PRO A 732 45.14 -10.25 6.10
CA PRO A 732 45.03 -11.46 5.29
C PRO A 732 44.09 -11.33 4.07
N TYR A 733 43.22 -10.31 4.08
CA TYR A 733 42.10 -10.15 3.17
C TYR A 733 42.24 -8.94 2.23
N LEU A 734 42.84 -7.85 2.72
CA LEU A 734 43.00 -6.56 2.04
C LEU A 734 44.46 -6.10 1.89
N GLY A 735 45.44 -6.82 2.45
CA GLY A 735 46.85 -6.48 2.25
C GLY A 735 47.20 -6.43 0.75
N GLY A 736 48.00 -5.44 0.34
CA GLY A 736 48.35 -5.23 -1.06
C GLY A 736 47.26 -4.60 -1.94
N THR A 737 46.08 -4.27 -1.39
CA THR A 737 45.04 -3.47 -2.11
C THR A 737 45.67 -2.29 -2.83
N ILE A 738 45.32 -2.10 -4.10
CA ILE A 738 45.71 -0.94 -4.91
C ILE A 738 44.46 -0.11 -5.22
N GLY A 739 44.57 1.21 -5.38
CA GLY A 739 43.40 2.03 -5.70
C GLY A 739 43.70 3.52 -5.84
N PHE A 740 42.64 4.33 -5.90
CA PHE A 740 42.71 5.69 -6.44
C PHE A 740 42.37 6.74 -5.39
N GLY A 741 43.37 7.25 -4.65
CA GLY A 741 43.17 8.26 -3.62
C GLY A 741 43.01 9.66 -4.23
N ILE A 742 41.94 10.38 -3.88
CA ILE A 742 41.83 11.81 -4.21
C ILE A 742 43.01 12.56 -3.61
N ARG A 743 43.66 13.43 -4.39
CA ARG A 743 44.90 14.13 -4.04
C ARG A 743 45.01 14.56 -2.57
N LYS A 744 46.09 14.12 -1.89
CA LYS A 744 46.42 14.54 -0.52
C LYS A 744 46.85 16.00 -0.52
N GLY A 745 46.31 16.78 0.42
CA GLY A 745 46.85 18.09 0.77
C GLY A 745 47.39 18.14 2.19
N GLN A 746 47.75 19.35 2.61
CA GLN A 746 48.08 19.69 4.00
C GLN A 746 47.16 20.83 4.45
N ILE A 747 46.80 20.81 5.73
CA ILE A 747 46.09 21.91 6.38
C ILE A 747 46.89 22.25 7.63
N SER A 748 47.73 23.27 7.53
CA SER A 748 48.59 23.73 8.63
C SER A 748 47.74 24.05 9.86
N ARG A 749 48.22 23.62 11.04
CA ARG A 749 47.52 23.77 12.34
C ARG A 749 46.17 23.07 12.46
N LEU A 750 45.78 22.18 11.53
CA LEU A 750 44.55 21.40 11.70
C LEU A 750 44.61 20.52 12.96
N GLY A 751 45.74 19.85 13.20
CA GLY A 751 45.94 19.06 14.42
C GLY A 751 45.78 19.91 15.68
N ASP A 752 46.46 21.05 15.73
CA ASP A 752 46.37 22.02 16.82
C ASP A 752 44.92 22.49 17.03
N TYR A 753 44.18 22.78 15.94
CA TYR A 753 42.78 23.18 16.00
C TYR A 753 41.87 22.07 16.54
N LEU A 754 42.03 20.82 16.07
CA LEU A 754 41.25 19.67 16.53
C LEU A 754 41.48 19.38 18.02
N GLN A 755 42.68 19.63 18.55
CA GLN A 755 42.95 19.58 20.00
C GLN A 755 42.20 20.66 20.80
N THR A 756 41.83 21.78 20.17
CA THR A 756 40.99 22.81 20.82
C THR A 756 39.50 22.55 20.68
N VAL A 757 39.08 21.60 19.83
CA VAL A 757 37.69 21.13 19.89
C VAL A 757 37.55 20.36 21.19
N ASN A 758 36.60 20.74 22.03
CA ASN A 758 36.20 20.02 23.24
C ASN A 758 34.84 20.56 23.76
N PRO A 759 34.17 19.85 24.68
CA PRO A 759 32.90 20.28 25.25
C PRO A 759 32.96 21.57 26.10
N GLU A 760 34.13 22.03 26.56
CA GLU A 760 34.22 23.32 27.29
C GLU A 760 34.19 24.52 26.33
N LYS A 761 34.85 24.40 25.18
CA LYS A 761 34.93 25.45 24.15
C LYS A 761 33.71 25.46 23.22
N TYR A 762 33.06 24.31 23.05
CA TYR A 762 31.86 24.14 22.23
C TYR A 762 30.74 23.43 23.02
N PRO A 763 30.29 23.98 24.17
CA PRO A 763 29.37 23.30 25.08
C PRO A 763 28.02 22.99 24.45
N ASP A 764 27.51 23.87 23.60
CA ASP A 764 26.22 23.70 22.91
C ASP A 764 26.31 22.84 21.64
N ASN A 765 27.50 22.35 21.27
CA ASN A 765 27.70 21.56 20.05
C ASN A 765 27.55 20.06 20.33
N VAL A 766 26.36 19.53 20.07
CA VAL A 766 26.01 18.11 20.27
C VAL A 766 26.98 17.16 19.57
N LEU A 767 27.48 17.50 18.37
CA LEU A 767 28.46 16.65 17.65
C LEU A 767 29.82 16.59 18.36
N VAL A 768 30.17 17.62 19.14
CA VAL A 768 31.38 17.61 19.98
C VAL A 768 31.14 16.77 21.25
N GLN A 769 29.90 16.72 21.76
CA GLN A 769 29.55 15.82 22.87
C GLN A 769 29.56 14.34 22.44
N GLU A 770 28.88 14.01 21.33
CA GLU A 770 28.88 12.65 20.73
C GLU A 770 30.28 12.17 20.37
N LEU A 771 31.14 13.06 19.87
CA LEU A 771 32.54 12.77 19.58
C LEU A 771 33.34 12.46 20.86
N TRP A 772 33.08 13.15 21.98
CA TRP A 772 33.73 12.84 23.25
C TRP A 772 33.26 11.50 23.83
N GLU A 773 31.97 11.18 23.68
CA GLU A 773 31.42 9.86 24.03
C GLU A 773 32.05 8.73 23.19
N ALA A 774 32.16 8.94 21.88
CA ALA A 774 32.74 7.96 20.96
C ALA A 774 34.26 7.76 21.14
N LEU A 775 35.00 8.80 21.53
CA LEU A 775 36.43 8.71 21.78
C LEU A 775 36.74 8.15 23.17
N TYR A 776 36.20 8.76 24.24
CA TYR A 776 36.65 8.52 25.61
C TYR A 776 35.74 7.56 26.41
N GLY A 777 34.57 7.17 25.89
CA GLY A 777 33.61 6.34 26.61
C GLY A 777 32.97 7.00 27.84
N CYS A 778 33.21 8.30 28.03
CA CYS A 778 32.59 9.14 29.04
C CYS A 778 31.58 10.08 28.38
N SER A 779 30.59 10.57 29.13
CA SER A 779 29.68 11.63 28.63
C SER A 779 30.01 12.96 29.31
N PRO A 780 30.10 14.09 28.59
CA PRO A 780 30.23 15.41 29.20
C PRO A 780 28.99 15.83 30.03
N SER A 781 27.86 15.14 29.87
CA SER A 781 26.62 15.39 30.61
C SER A 781 25.79 14.10 30.74
N PRO A 782 26.25 13.12 31.56
CA PRO A 782 25.61 11.80 31.63
C PRO A 782 24.21 11.90 32.24
N PRO A 783 23.18 11.31 31.62
CA PRO A 783 21.82 11.34 32.16
C PRO A 783 21.70 10.50 33.45
N SER A 784 20.87 10.98 34.39
CA SER A 784 20.68 10.37 35.71
C SER A 784 20.24 8.90 35.62
N GLY A 785 21.14 7.99 36.01
CA GLY A 785 20.94 6.53 35.92
C GLY A 785 21.77 5.83 34.84
N SER A 786 22.54 6.56 34.03
CA SER A 786 23.57 6.00 33.14
C SER A 786 24.74 5.40 33.94
N MET A 787 25.34 4.32 33.42
CA MET A 787 26.60 3.76 33.94
C MET A 787 27.86 4.39 33.32
N MET A 788 27.73 5.33 32.37
CA MET A 788 28.88 6.06 31.83
C MET A 788 29.38 7.11 32.83
N THR A 789 30.70 7.14 33.03
CA THR A 789 31.37 8.16 33.83
C THR A 789 31.28 9.54 33.19
N PRO A 790 31.20 10.63 33.98
CA PRO A 790 31.30 12.00 33.45
C PRO A 790 32.67 12.25 32.83
N CYS A 791 32.73 12.97 31.70
CA CYS A 791 33.98 13.53 31.20
C CYS A 791 34.41 14.72 32.06
N SER A 792 35.72 14.81 32.31
CA SER A 792 36.39 15.93 32.95
C SER A 792 36.75 17.08 32.00
N GLY A 793 36.76 16.84 30.68
CA GLY A 793 37.26 17.78 29.67
C GLY A 793 38.79 17.81 29.56
N LEU A 794 39.49 17.13 30.47
CA LEU A 794 40.95 17.04 30.59
C LEU A 794 41.48 15.64 30.22
N GLU A 795 40.67 14.82 29.54
CA GLU A 795 41.05 13.48 29.11
C GLU A 795 42.31 13.50 28.23
N SER A 796 43.26 12.61 28.53
CA SER A 796 44.44 12.43 27.68
C SER A 796 44.06 11.71 26.38
N LEU A 797 44.43 12.32 25.25
CA LEU A 797 44.31 11.71 23.93
C LEU A 797 45.07 10.38 23.86
N LEU A 798 44.35 9.27 23.79
CA LEU A 798 44.93 7.93 23.61
C LEU A 798 45.31 7.72 22.15
N GLU A 799 46.43 7.03 21.87
CA GLU A 799 46.84 6.67 20.50
C GLU A 799 45.77 5.87 19.73
N GLN A 800 44.88 5.19 20.45
CA GLN A 800 43.76 4.42 19.88
C GLN A 800 42.70 5.32 19.21
N HIS A 801 42.66 6.64 19.49
CA HIS A 801 41.72 7.60 18.88
C HIS A 801 42.11 8.02 17.46
N SER A 802 42.84 7.14 16.76
CA SER A 802 43.67 7.46 15.61
C SER A 802 42.91 8.10 14.45
N ALA A 803 41.67 7.68 14.15
CA ALA A 803 40.93 8.16 12.99
C ALA A 803 40.63 9.68 13.03
N TYR A 804 40.18 10.21 14.17
CA TYR A 804 39.85 11.64 14.31
C TYR A 804 41.10 12.52 14.31
N MET A 805 42.16 12.09 15.01
CA MET A 805 43.40 12.86 15.14
C MET A 805 44.40 12.67 14.00
N ASN A 806 44.14 11.78 13.02
CA ASN A 806 45.04 11.53 11.89
C ASN A 806 45.01 12.67 10.85
N THR A 807 45.60 13.80 11.22
CA THR A 807 45.87 14.93 10.31
C THR A 807 47.11 14.72 9.45
N SER A 808 47.72 13.52 9.44
CA SER A 808 48.94 13.27 8.68
C SER A 808 48.74 13.35 7.16
N SER A 809 47.52 13.05 6.69
CA SER A 809 47.18 12.89 5.27
C SER A 809 45.71 13.23 4.93
N PRO A 810 45.19 14.42 5.26
CA PRO A 810 43.80 14.77 4.95
C PRO A 810 43.56 14.80 3.43
N ARG A 811 42.66 13.93 2.96
CA ARG A 811 42.17 13.90 1.57
C ARG A 811 40.79 14.56 1.48
N VAL A 812 39.77 13.98 2.12
CA VAL A 812 38.40 14.52 2.09
C VAL A 812 38.33 15.91 2.74
N ALA A 813 38.90 16.07 3.94
CA ALA A 813 38.95 17.37 4.64
C ALA A 813 39.71 18.47 3.85
N TYR A 814 40.72 18.09 3.05
CA TYR A 814 41.39 19.04 2.16
C TYR A 814 40.54 19.46 0.96
N ASN A 815 39.62 18.59 0.50
CA ASN A 815 38.63 18.99 -0.49
C ASN A 815 37.60 19.96 0.12
N VAL A 816 37.15 19.75 1.36
CA VAL A 816 36.33 20.76 2.09
C VAL A 816 37.07 22.11 2.16
N TYR A 817 38.36 22.11 2.52
CA TYR A 817 39.21 23.31 2.50
C TYR A 817 39.25 23.99 1.12
N LYS A 818 39.49 23.24 0.04
CA LYS A 818 39.45 23.77 -1.35
C LYS A 818 38.10 24.38 -1.72
N ALA A 819 36.98 23.77 -1.31
CA ALA A 819 35.63 24.27 -1.61
C ALA A 819 35.37 25.62 -0.92
N VAL A 820 35.72 25.74 0.37
CA VAL A 820 35.64 27.01 1.12
C VAL A 820 36.49 28.09 0.47
N TYR A 821 37.73 27.77 0.08
CA TYR A 821 38.61 28.73 -0.60
C TYR A 821 38.11 29.11 -2.00
N ALA A 822 37.52 28.19 -2.77
CA ALA A 822 36.91 28.50 -4.06
C ALA A 822 35.73 29.48 -3.92
N ILE A 823 34.88 29.30 -2.91
CA ILE A 823 33.81 30.27 -2.58
C ILE A 823 34.42 31.61 -2.17
N ALA A 824 35.42 31.62 -1.28
CA ALA A 824 36.08 32.84 -0.81
C ALA A 824 36.76 33.62 -1.94
N HIS A 825 37.48 32.95 -2.86
CA HIS A 825 38.07 33.57 -4.05
C HIS A 825 37.00 34.10 -5.01
N SER A 826 35.86 33.42 -5.15
CA SER A 826 34.77 33.86 -6.02
C SER A 826 34.06 35.10 -5.45
N LEU A 827 33.80 35.12 -4.14
CA LEU A 827 33.31 36.31 -3.42
C LEU A 827 34.30 37.47 -3.50
N HIS A 828 35.60 37.20 -3.29
CA HIS A 828 36.65 38.22 -3.40
C HIS A 828 36.67 38.84 -4.80
N ASN A 829 36.71 38.03 -5.87
CA ASN A 829 36.70 38.49 -7.26
C ASN A 829 35.44 39.28 -7.62
N LEU A 830 34.30 38.91 -7.03
CA LEU A 830 33.02 39.61 -7.19
C LEU A 830 33.04 40.99 -6.53
N LEU A 831 33.59 41.07 -5.31
CA LEU A 831 33.65 42.30 -4.50
C LEU A 831 34.68 43.32 -5.02
N ILE A 832 35.82 42.88 -5.56
CA ILE A 832 36.86 43.77 -6.10
C ILE A 832 36.58 44.27 -7.53
N CYS A 833 35.41 43.96 -8.09
CA CYS A 833 35.04 44.28 -9.46
C CYS A 833 35.05 45.80 -9.71
N GLN A 834 35.71 46.25 -10.79
CA GLN A 834 35.77 47.67 -11.15
C GLN A 834 34.59 48.09 -12.05
N PRO A 835 33.84 49.15 -11.70
CA PRO A 835 32.77 49.69 -12.56
C PRO A 835 33.27 49.98 -13.99
N GLN A 836 32.41 49.74 -14.98
CA GLN A 836 32.69 49.81 -16.44
C GLN A 836 33.55 48.67 -17.01
N ASN A 837 34.15 47.82 -16.17
CA ASN A 837 34.86 46.59 -16.55
C ASN A 837 34.20 45.32 -16.00
N GLY A 838 32.98 45.41 -15.45
CA GLY A 838 32.28 44.28 -14.85
C GLY A 838 31.69 43.31 -15.88
N PRO A 839 31.51 42.02 -15.53
CA PRO A 839 31.08 40.99 -16.47
C PRO A 839 29.56 40.95 -16.71
N PHE A 840 28.78 41.83 -16.09
CA PHE A 840 27.32 41.84 -16.16
C PHE A 840 26.80 42.93 -17.12
N GLY A 841 25.49 42.97 -17.36
CA GLY A 841 24.87 43.90 -18.31
C GLY A 841 25.30 45.36 -18.11
N ASN A 842 25.57 46.08 -19.20
CA ASN A 842 26.15 47.42 -19.22
C ASN A 842 27.53 47.54 -18.51
N ASN A 843 28.34 46.49 -18.57
CA ASN A 843 29.64 46.35 -17.89
C ASN A 843 29.59 46.63 -16.38
N SER A 844 28.47 46.25 -15.75
CA SER A 844 28.24 46.49 -14.32
C SER A 844 28.89 45.42 -13.45
N CYS A 845 29.22 45.82 -12.21
CA CYS A 845 29.65 44.93 -11.15
C CYS A 845 28.47 44.58 -10.24
N ALA A 846 28.64 43.55 -9.41
CA ALA A 846 27.74 43.31 -8.28
C ALA A 846 27.87 44.45 -7.26
N GLN A 847 26.81 44.71 -6.51
CA GLN A 847 26.84 45.66 -5.38
C GLN A 847 27.13 44.86 -4.11
N GLU A 848 28.01 45.37 -3.23
CA GLU A 848 28.52 44.66 -2.04
C GLU A 848 27.40 44.31 -1.02
N ASP A 849 26.36 45.13 -0.97
CA ASP A 849 25.14 44.96 -0.19
C ASP A 849 24.05 44.11 -0.88
N ASN A 850 24.25 43.75 -2.15
CA ASN A 850 23.23 43.13 -3.02
C ASN A 850 23.88 42.19 -4.08
N ILE A 851 24.73 41.26 -3.61
CA ILE A 851 25.52 40.26 -4.38
C ILE A 851 24.71 39.01 -4.73
N HIS A 852 24.64 38.51 -5.97
CA HIS A 852 23.79 37.33 -6.29
C HIS A 852 24.51 35.95 -6.38
N PRO A 853 23.93 34.75 -6.08
CA PRO A 853 24.39 33.48 -6.63
C PRO A 853 24.53 33.35 -8.12
N TRP A 854 23.72 33.98 -8.99
CA TRP A 854 24.02 33.90 -10.43
C TRP A 854 25.29 34.73 -10.77
N GLN A 855 25.57 35.79 -10.01
CA GLN A 855 26.81 36.56 -10.12
C GLN A 855 28.00 35.82 -9.48
N LEU A 856 27.84 35.25 -8.29
CA LEU A 856 28.84 34.43 -7.60
C LEU A 856 29.17 33.18 -8.41
N MET A 857 28.17 32.53 -9.00
CA MET A 857 28.32 31.41 -9.92
C MET A 857 29.15 31.81 -11.14
N HIS A 858 28.93 32.99 -11.72
CA HIS A 858 29.77 33.49 -12.82
C HIS A 858 31.24 33.63 -12.42
N TYR A 859 31.54 34.12 -11.20
CA TYR A 859 32.91 34.18 -10.69
C TYR A 859 33.45 32.81 -10.30
N LEU A 860 32.60 31.88 -9.90
CA LEU A 860 32.96 30.51 -9.57
C LEU A 860 33.33 29.68 -10.81
N GLU A 861 32.60 29.83 -11.92
CA GLU A 861 32.97 29.28 -13.24
C GLU A 861 34.35 29.75 -13.70
N LYS A 862 34.82 30.89 -13.19
CA LYS A 862 36.10 31.51 -13.51
C LYS A 862 37.13 31.41 -12.38
N VAL A 863 36.83 30.66 -11.31
CA VAL A 863 37.75 30.56 -10.17
C VAL A 863 39.01 29.82 -10.59
N ASN A 864 40.17 30.45 -10.36
CA ASN A 864 41.47 29.88 -10.67
C ASN A 864 42.48 30.45 -9.66
N PHE A 865 42.89 29.63 -8.71
CA PHE A 865 43.88 30.01 -7.70
C PHE A 865 44.79 28.83 -7.37
N THR A 866 45.92 29.12 -6.74
CA THR A 866 46.81 28.10 -6.17
C THR A 866 46.70 28.16 -4.66
N THR A 867 46.49 27.02 -4.02
CA THR A 867 46.50 26.95 -2.55
C THR A 867 47.91 27.27 -2.02
N PRO A 868 48.06 27.63 -0.73
CA PRO A 868 49.37 27.85 -0.11
C PRO A 868 50.35 26.65 -0.19
N PHE A 869 49.86 25.47 -0.61
CA PHE A 869 50.60 24.21 -0.72
C PHE A 869 50.91 23.82 -2.17
N GLY A 870 50.58 24.68 -3.15
CA GLY A 870 50.94 24.49 -4.56
C GLY A 870 49.91 23.75 -5.43
N ASP A 871 48.80 23.27 -4.87
CA ASP A 871 47.71 22.68 -5.68
C ASP A 871 46.89 23.78 -6.37
N GLN A 872 46.68 23.65 -7.68
CA GLN A 872 45.81 24.52 -8.47
C GLN A 872 44.34 24.10 -8.31
N VAL A 873 43.45 25.07 -8.12
CA VAL A 873 42.01 24.89 -7.98
C VAL A 873 41.29 25.71 -9.03
N SER A 874 40.60 25.01 -9.92
CA SER A 874 39.73 25.55 -10.96
C SER A 874 38.72 24.47 -11.39
N PHE A 875 37.66 24.88 -12.09
CA PHE A 875 36.66 24.00 -12.66
C PHE A 875 36.69 24.06 -14.19
N ASP A 876 36.30 22.96 -14.85
CA ASP A 876 36.08 22.94 -16.30
C ASP A 876 34.66 23.38 -16.69
N GLU A 877 34.33 23.30 -17.97
CA GLU A 877 33.02 23.67 -18.54
C GLU A 877 31.84 22.87 -17.93
N ASN A 878 32.10 21.70 -17.33
CA ASN A 878 31.12 20.86 -16.65
C ASN A 878 31.03 21.11 -15.14
N GLY A 879 31.84 22.04 -14.60
CA GLY A 879 31.97 22.26 -13.16
C GLY A 879 32.90 21.28 -12.46
N ASP A 880 33.66 20.46 -13.20
CA ASP A 880 34.52 19.41 -12.64
C ASP A 880 35.93 19.93 -12.33
N ALA A 881 36.52 19.48 -11.21
CA ALA A 881 37.90 19.81 -10.87
C ALA A 881 38.93 19.03 -11.70
N LEU A 882 40.15 19.59 -11.75
CA LEU A 882 41.31 19.00 -12.43
C LEU A 882 41.55 17.53 -12.03
N ALA A 883 41.62 16.66 -13.04
CA ALA A 883 41.74 15.21 -12.87
C ALA A 883 43.13 14.78 -12.39
N ILE A 884 43.29 14.67 -11.07
CA ILE A 884 44.50 14.17 -10.40
C ILE A 884 44.12 13.19 -9.28
N TYR A 885 44.55 11.94 -9.43
CA TYR A 885 44.47 10.90 -8.39
C TYR A 885 45.87 10.43 -8.01
N ASP A 886 46.11 10.20 -6.72
CA ASP A 886 47.27 9.45 -6.25
C ASP A 886 46.94 7.95 -6.31
N ILE A 887 47.80 7.13 -6.90
CA ILE A 887 47.64 5.67 -6.81
C ILE A 887 48.15 5.22 -5.44
N MET A 888 47.27 4.61 -4.66
CA MET A 888 47.52 4.15 -3.31
C MET A 888 47.72 2.63 -3.30
N ASN A 889 48.61 2.14 -2.44
CA ASN A 889 48.80 0.72 -2.17
C ASN A 889 48.96 0.46 -0.67
N TRP A 890 48.36 -0.63 -0.19
CA TRP A 890 48.28 -0.98 1.23
C TRP A 890 49.45 -1.89 1.62
N ILE A 891 50.44 -1.32 2.30
CA ILE A 891 51.60 -2.04 2.82
C ILE A 891 51.33 -2.50 4.25
N TRP A 892 51.80 -3.70 4.58
CA TRP A 892 51.79 -4.22 5.94
C TRP A 892 53.20 -4.33 6.51
N PHE A 893 53.38 -3.94 7.77
CA PHE A 893 54.64 -4.08 8.50
C PHE A 893 54.60 -5.27 9.47
N PRO A 894 55.75 -5.92 9.76
CA PRO A 894 55.81 -7.05 10.69
C PRO A 894 55.37 -6.74 12.13
N ASP A 895 55.24 -5.46 12.48
CA ASP A 895 54.71 -4.98 13.77
C ASP A 895 53.16 -4.91 13.78
N GLY A 896 52.49 -5.41 12.74
CA GLY A 896 51.04 -5.45 12.61
C GLY A 896 50.42 -4.21 11.99
N ARG A 897 51.18 -3.13 11.77
CA ARG A 897 50.63 -1.86 11.25
C ARG A 897 50.42 -1.89 9.74
N THR A 898 49.25 -1.45 9.30
CA THR A 898 48.96 -1.18 7.89
C THR A 898 49.27 0.28 7.55
N LYS A 899 49.98 0.52 6.44
CA LYS A 899 50.29 1.85 5.90
C LYS A 899 49.86 1.94 4.45
N VAL A 900 48.92 2.83 4.17
CA VAL A 900 48.51 3.19 2.82
C VAL A 900 49.53 4.19 2.25
N GLN A 901 50.27 3.82 1.20
CA GLN A 901 51.29 4.68 0.58
C GLN A 901 50.99 5.01 -0.88
N THR A 902 51.48 6.16 -1.35
CA THR A 902 51.39 6.55 -2.77
C THR A 902 52.47 5.82 -3.59
N VAL A 903 52.05 5.05 -4.58
CA VAL A 903 52.90 4.30 -5.52
C VAL A 903 52.83 4.82 -6.96
N GLY A 904 52.00 5.82 -7.22
CA GLY A 904 51.85 6.41 -8.56
C GLY A 904 50.92 7.62 -8.56
N VAL A 905 50.69 8.20 -9.74
CA VAL A 905 49.78 9.33 -9.94
C VAL A 905 49.14 9.23 -11.33
N VAL A 906 47.85 9.56 -11.41
CA VAL A 906 47.12 9.82 -12.66
C VAL A 906 47.05 11.32 -12.89
N LYS A 907 47.41 11.80 -14.09
CA LYS A 907 47.23 13.21 -14.49
C LYS A 907 46.73 13.31 -15.92
N LYS A 908 45.93 14.34 -16.21
CA LYS A 908 45.54 14.70 -17.58
C LYS A 908 46.74 15.35 -18.30
N SER A 909 47.24 14.73 -19.37
CA SER A 909 48.35 15.21 -20.19
C SER A 909 47.84 15.96 -21.43
N LEU A 910 48.42 17.13 -21.72
CA LEU A 910 47.98 18.03 -22.80
C LEU A 910 48.05 17.41 -24.21
N PHE A 911 48.86 16.36 -24.42
CA PHE A 911 49.14 15.79 -25.74
C PHE A 911 48.82 14.29 -25.86
N LYS A 912 48.46 13.59 -24.77
CA LYS A 912 48.29 12.12 -24.75
C LYS A 912 47.04 11.62 -24.01
N GLY A 913 46.18 12.52 -23.52
CA GLY A 913 45.04 12.13 -22.66
C GLY A 913 45.48 11.86 -21.21
N GLU A 914 44.74 11.02 -20.49
CA GLU A 914 45.06 10.65 -19.12
C GLU A 914 46.30 9.72 -19.03
N GLU A 915 47.31 10.10 -18.25
CA GLU A 915 48.57 9.38 -18.12
C GLU A 915 48.74 8.76 -16.71
N LEU A 916 48.70 7.43 -16.64
CA LEU A 916 48.96 6.63 -15.44
C LEU A 916 50.47 6.40 -15.24
N THR A 917 51.08 7.10 -14.28
CA THR A 917 52.46 6.87 -13.84
C THR A 917 52.48 5.96 -12.61
N LEU A 918 53.24 4.86 -12.65
CA LEU A 918 53.43 3.94 -11.53
C LEU A 918 54.92 3.72 -11.23
N HIS A 919 55.24 3.64 -9.94
CA HIS A 919 56.50 3.15 -9.40
C HIS A 919 56.30 1.70 -8.94
N GLU A 920 56.38 0.76 -9.90
CA GLU A 920 56.06 -0.65 -9.69
C GLU A 920 56.98 -1.32 -8.64
N ASP A 921 58.20 -0.80 -8.50
CA ASP A 921 59.18 -1.15 -7.44
C ASP A 921 58.68 -0.87 -6.01
N LYS A 922 57.67 0.00 -5.86
CA LYS A 922 57.10 0.41 -4.55
C LYS A 922 55.78 -0.27 -4.23
N ILE A 923 55.26 -1.13 -5.11
CA ILE A 923 53.98 -1.80 -4.91
C ILE A 923 54.21 -3.05 -4.06
N PHE A 924 53.60 -3.09 -2.89
CA PHE A 924 53.51 -4.29 -2.07
C PHE A 924 52.42 -5.20 -2.61
N TRP A 925 52.80 -6.44 -2.92
CA TRP A 925 51.92 -7.51 -3.34
C TRP A 925 51.79 -8.55 -2.22
N ASN A 926 50.57 -8.76 -1.74
CA ASN A 926 50.28 -9.69 -0.64
C ASN A 926 50.14 -11.15 -1.12
N PHE A 927 51.08 -11.57 -1.95
CA PHE A 927 51.19 -12.92 -2.50
C PHE A 927 52.57 -13.47 -2.19
N ASP A 928 52.72 -14.80 -2.23
CA ASP A 928 54.00 -15.47 -1.95
C ASP A 928 55.09 -15.09 -2.95
N SER A 929 54.69 -14.84 -4.20
CA SER A 929 55.57 -14.39 -5.30
C SER A 929 56.13 -12.98 -5.12
N LYS A 930 55.53 -12.14 -4.25
CA LYS A 930 55.79 -10.68 -4.15
C LYS A 930 55.68 -9.93 -5.49
N GLN A 931 54.89 -10.47 -6.40
CA GLN A 931 54.60 -9.93 -7.74
C GLN A 931 53.07 -9.79 -7.92
N PRO A 932 52.59 -8.99 -8.90
CA PRO A 932 51.17 -8.93 -9.22
C PRO A 932 50.61 -10.34 -9.46
N PRO A 933 49.42 -10.67 -8.93
CA PRO A 933 48.84 -11.99 -9.14
C PRO A 933 48.47 -12.16 -10.61
N ARG A 934 48.53 -13.40 -11.08
CA ARG A 934 48.09 -13.74 -12.42
C ARG A 934 46.58 -13.96 -12.42
N SER A 935 45.85 -13.09 -13.11
CA SER A 935 44.39 -13.15 -13.24
C SER A 935 44.01 -13.27 -14.71
N VAL A 936 43.90 -14.51 -15.18
CA VAL A 936 43.61 -14.90 -16.57
C VAL A 936 42.52 -15.98 -16.59
N CYS A 937 41.69 -16.02 -17.63
CA CYS A 937 40.72 -17.10 -17.81
C CYS A 937 41.36 -18.35 -18.44
N SER A 938 42.42 -18.17 -19.23
CA SER A 938 43.12 -19.25 -19.94
C SER A 938 44.61 -18.94 -20.10
N GLU A 939 45.41 -19.99 -20.15
CA GLU A 939 46.87 -19.94 -20.24
C GLU A 939 47.36 -19.52 -21.64
N SER A 940 48.51 -18.84 -21.73
CA SER A 940 49.16 -18.58 -23.03
C SER A 940 49.50 -19.89 -23.73
N CYS A 941 49.28 -19.93 -25.05
CA CYS A 941 49.41 -21.17 -25.81
C CYS A 941 50.89 -21.50 -26.09
N PRO A 942 51.36 -22.73 -25.80
CA PRO A 942 52.74 -23.11 -26.03
C PRO A 942 53.10 -23.10 -27.53
N PRO A 943 54.38 -22.89 -27.89
CA PRO A 943 54.81 -22.93 -29.29
C PRO A 943 54.37 -24.20 -30.02
N GLY A 944 53.97 -24.05 -31.28
CA GLY A 944 53.35 -25.13 -32.05
C GLY A 944 51.84 -25.32 -31.80
N THR A 945 51.22 -24.54 -30.92
CA THR A 945 49.75 -24.50 -30.75
C THR A 945 49.17 -23.12 -31.12
N ARG A 946 47.85 -23.07 -31.33
CA ARG A 946 47.07 -21.86 -31.62
C ARG A 946 45.89 -21.73 -30.66
N MET A 947 45.49 -20.50 -30.37
CA MET A 947 44.29 -20.22 -29.60
C MET A 947 43.03 -20.64 -30.36
N ALA A 948 42.02 -21.12 -29.63
CA ALA A 948 40.66 -21.36 -30.11
C ALA A 948 39.67 -20.95 -29.00
N ARG A 949 38.86 -19.91 -29.25
CA ARG A 949 37.91 -19.39 -28.25
C ARG A 949 36.91 -20.46 -27.82
N LYS A 950 36.67 -20.56 -26.50
CA LYS A 950 35.64 -21.45 -25.95
C LYS A 950 34.25 -20.97 -26.33
N LYS A 951 33.44 -21.86 -26.93
CA LYS A 951 32.14 -21.51 -27.50
C LYS A 951 31.13 -21.22 -26.40
N GLY A 952 30.74 -19.95 -26.27
CA GLY A 952 29.83 -19.46 -25.22
C GLY A 952 30.52 -18.68 -24.10
N GLU A 953 31.86 -18.64 -24.07
CA GLU A 953 32.63 -17.90 -23.07
C GLU A 953 33.19 -16.55 -23.62
N ALA A 954 33.74 -15.74 -22.71
CA ALA A 954 34.40 -14.48 -23.04
C ALA A 954 35.64 -14.69 -23.93
N GLU A 955 36.10 -13.64 -24.62
CA GLU A 955 37.24 -13.74 -25.56
C GLU A 955 38.57 -14.08 -24.88
N CYS A 956 38.69 -13.76 -23.60
CA CYS A 956 39.83 -14.11 -22.76
C CYS A 956 39.87 -15.60 -22.38
N CYS A 957 38.84 -16.38 -22.70
CA CYS A 957 38.71 -17.81 -22.40
C CYS A 957 38.82 -18.65 -23.68
N PHE A 958 39.86 -19.49 -23.75
CA PHE A 958 40.23 -20.21 -24.96
C PHE A 958 41.00 -21.49 -24.66
N ASP A 959 40.98 -22.42 -25.61
CA ASP A 959 41.79 -23.64 -25.59
C ASP A 959 42.98 -23.52 -26.54
N CYS A 960 44.06 -24.23 -26.25
CA CYS A 960 45.26 -24.28 -27.09
C CYS A 960 45.26 -25.56 -27.92
N ILE A 961 45.06 -25.41 -29.23
CA ILE A 961 44.95 -26.52 -30.19
C ILE A 961 46.26 -26.63 -31.00
N PRO A 962 46.85 -27.82 -31.17
CA PRO A 962 48.02 -28.01 -32.04
C PRO A 962 47.86 -27.40 -33.44
N CYS A 963 48.94 -26.85 -33.98
CA CYS A 963 48.99 -26.39 -35.36
C CYS A 963 48.91 -27.58 -36.32
N SER A 964 48.21 -27.41 -37.44
CA SER A 964 48.18 -28.40 -38.53
C SER A 964 49.56 -28.57 -39.15
N GLU A 965 49.82 -29.73 -39.78
CA GLU A 965 51.09 -30.02 -40.45
C GLU A 965 51.52 -28.90 -41.41
N GLY A 966 52.83 -28.64 -41.44
CA GLY A 966 53.44 -27.56 -42.24
C GLY A 966 53.24 -26.15 -41.69
N LYS A 967 52.54 -25.95 -40.57
CA LYS A 967 52.34 -24.62 -39.95
C LYS A 967 53.02 -24.54 -38.58
N ILE A 968 53.71 -23.43 -38.34
CA ILE A 968 54.34 -23.13 -37.06
C ILE A 968 53.63 -21.96 -36.36
N SER A 969 53.64 -21.97 -35.03
CA SER A 969 53.27 -20.82 -34.20
C SER A 969 54.38 -20.57 -33.19
N ASN A 970 55.12 -19.48 -33.38
CA ASN A 970 56.20 -19.03 -32.50
C ASN A 970 55.78 -17.81 -31.64
N LYS A 971 54.49 -17.49 -31.61
CA LYS A 971 53.90 -16.43 -30.76
C LYS A 971 53.03 -17.11 -29.70
N THR A 972 53.39 -16.90 -28.44
CA THR A 972 52.72 -17.39 -27.21
C THR A 972 51.75 -16.36 -26.63
#